data_AF-A0A9E5V0U9-F1
#
_entry.id   AF-A0A9E5V0U9-F1
#
_cell.length_a   1.000
_cell.length_b   1.000
_cell.length_c   1.000
_cell.angle_alpha   90.00
_cell.angle_beta   90.00
_cell.angle_gamma   90.00
#
_symmetry.space_group_name_H-M   'P 1'
#
loop_
_entity.id
_entity.type
_entity.pdbx_description
1 polymer ?
#
loop_
_entity_poly.entity_id
_entity_poly.type
_entity_poly.pdbx_seq_one_letter_code
_entity_poly.pdbx_strand_id
1 'polypeptide(L)'
;TSFLQAGILPRLSTADATHRGVYVRLGGQDPVRAIASALSITLEIPLDWLQTEPNSAGFHKLLDTAFKAAEKPLILFLDQFEQFFVYYSREEQRHPFVQALKVWYTSPQPLPVSLVVAVRSDLLYQLDELHKALGYALGPQEVFRLEKFTPTETVNVLKAIAHLEHLSFDARFVTELAEAELANREDGRISPVDVQILAWMIEQQPQGELRAFDRNAFQKFGGVEGLLQRFLERTLDARMLPNQRQSALKVLLALTDLDRQVRAGVLSVNELVAKLKDTVSADEVAEAVKWLARGDVRLITPQEREGVVGYELAHERLIPALLRQTQKELTDVERARQLLDRRVNEWLGNQRDSRYFFNFRELWLIRKQRPYIDWSAKREQKETLIRRSQRRVYGRLAVVLLLISLVGGVGGWLRFTPSGQLQVMYWPITFYASGSVSNVIAAGTVFAKNEQWAKAFNLVQTHLHPTGTPPSPSQDAAMVRFIGEATDLLIKSTLPKDKQIQQFQRLVKFAQTIQDDGSKSNALRAIATASVQLEDEATAAELLNAALTSAQTIQDDRYKSDALREIAATSWALGDVQEQQSLLDAVQEVAQRGRHGGVILEMVLLYAKQEQWNRALSLLRGYGNVDTFAELLTIRAESRNPKLIDGAVVLQAVASGNPGSYILETTIQSDDQSCEQRADWWEITTLDGELIARQVLDTAHREEQPFTSQRDSVNIAADQEVLIRAHFHNDLEGSSGYSDQALQGSVEGGFKSVRLSPRFAGWLESEEPQPGQCAE
;
A
#
# COMPACT_ATOMS: atom_id res chain seq x y z
N THR A 1 -15.98 12.19 -49.11
CA THR A 1 -15.01 13.31 -49.12
C THR A 1 -14.31 13.36 -50.47
N SER A 2 -14.32 14.52 -51.14
CA SER A 2 -13.65 14.75 -52.43
C SER A 2 -12.50 15.74 -52.27
N PHE A 3 -11.33 15.45 -52.85
CA PHE A 3 -10.19 16.39 -52.81
C PHE A 3 -10.47 17.69 -53.58
N LEU A 4 -11.34 17.65 -54.58
CA LEU A 4 -11.78 18.85 -55.30
C LEU A 4 -12.52 19.82 -54.37
N GLN A 5 -13.35 19.29 -53.47
CA GLN A 5 -14.06 20.06 -52.45
C GLN A 5 -13.17 20.55 -51.32
N ALA A 6 -12.14 19.78 -50.97
CA ALA A 6 -11.21 20.15 -49.90
C ALA A 6 -10.22 21.26 -50.31
N GLY A 7 -9.80 21.28 -51.59
CA GLY A 7 -8.72 22.17 -52.03
C GLY A 7 -9.12 23.22 -53.08
N ILE A 8 -9.71 22.78 -54.20
CA ILE A 8 -9.89 23.62 -55.39
C ILE A 8 -11.13 24.51 -55.25
N LEU A 9 -12.27 23.93 -54.89
CA LEU A 9 -13.54 24.66 -54.78
C LEU A 9 -13.51 25.81 -53.76
N PRO A 10 -12.89 25.68 -52.57
CA PRO A 10 -12.79 26.80 -51.64
C PRO A 10 -12.05 28.00 -52.23
N ARG A 11 -11.02 27.77 -53.05
CA ARG A 11 -10.28 28.84 -53.75
C ARG A 11 -11.06 29.49 -54.88
N LEU A 12 -12.00 28.76 -55.50
CA LEU A 12 -12.90 29.29 -56.54
C LEU A 12 -14.18 29.93 -55.97
N SER A 13 -14.37 29.85 -54.66
CA SER A 13 -15.53 30.42 -53.96
C SER A 13 -15.21 31.77 -53.29
N THR A 14 -13.95 32.22 -53.29
CA THR A 14 -13.54 33.51 -52.74
C THR A 14 -14.01 34.67 -53.64
N ALA A 15 -14.22 35.85 -53.05
CA ALA A 15 -14.68 37.04 -53.78
C ALA A 15 -13.72 37.43 -54.93
N ASP A 16 -12.41 37.23 -54.71
CA ASP A 16 -11.33 37.57 -55.63
C ASP A 16 -11.12 36.55 -56.78
N ALA A 17 -11.87 35.44 -56.80
CA ALA A 17 -11.71 34.43 -57.84
C ALA A 17 -12.20 34.95 -59.21
N THR A 18 -11.41 34.70 -60.25
CA THR A 18 -11.73 35.09 -61.64
C THR A 18 -12.76 34.18 -62.30
N HIS A 19 -12.93 32.96 -61.78
CA HIS A 19 -13.85 31.94 -62.27
C HIS A 19 -14.75 31.47 -61.13
N ARG A 20 -15.94 30.95 -61.46
CA ARG A 20 -16.87 30.36 -60.50
C ARG A 20 -16.89 28.84 -60.67
N GLY A 21 -16.50 28.12 -59.63
CA GLY A 21 -16.51 26.65 -59.61
C GLY A 21 -17.87 26.09 -59.18
N VAL A 22 -18.34 25.05 -59.86
CA VAL A 22 -19.59 24.34 -59.54
C VAL A 22 -19.27 22.86 -59.41
N TYR A 23 -19.61 22.28 -58.25
CA TYR A 23 -19.40 20.87 -57.99
C TYR A 23 -20.60 20.03 -58.40
N VAL A 24 -20.37 19.02 -59.23
CA VAL A 24 -21.40 18.09 -59.69
C VAL A 24 -20.98 16.67 -59.34
N ARG A 25 -21.86 15.98 -58.61
CA ARG A 25 -21.70 14.54 -58.35
C ARG A 25 -22.67 13.76 -59.22
N LEU A 26 -22.15 12.92 -60.10
CA LEU A 26 -22.97 12.08 -60.96
C LEU A 26 -23.43 10.81 -60.21
N GLY A 27 -24.68 10.43 -60.43
CA GLY A 27 -25.31 9.25 -59.82
C GLY A 27 -26.29 8.61 -60.78
N GLY A 28 -27.27 7.86 -60.27
CA GLY A 28 -28.28 7.19 -61.10
C GLY A 28 -29.37 8.11 -61.69
N GLN A 29 -29.27 9.43 -61.48
CA GLN A 29 -30.15 10.42 -62.09
C GLN A 29 -29.59 10.87 -63.45
N ASP A 30 -30.45 11.40 -64.32
CA ASP A 30 -30.04 12.00 -65.60
C ASP A 30 -28.88 13.01 -65.39
N PRO A 31 -27.73 12.86 -66.07
CA PRO A 31 -26.57 13.73 -65.90
C PRO A 31 -26.85 15.21 -66.14
N VAL A 32 -27.71 15.55 -67.10
CA VAL A 32 -28.08 16.95 -67.38
C VAL A 32 -28.86 17.53 -66.20
N ARG A 33 -29.76 16.74 -65.61
CA ARG A 33 -30.53 17.15 -64.44
C ARG A 33 -29.66 17.27 -63.19
N ALA A 34 -28.65 16.40 -63.03
CA ALA A 34 -27.67 16.50 -61.95
C ALA A 34 -26.87 17.80 -62.05
N ILE A 35 -26.45 18.18 -63.26
CA ILE A 35 -25.78 19.46 -63.53
C ILE A 35 -26.71 20.65 -63.25
N ALA A 36 -27.97 20.60 -63.69
CA ALA A 36 -28.98 21.63 -63.42
C ALA A 36 -29.19 21.86 -61.91
N SER A 37 -29.31 20.76 -61.16
CA SER A 37 -29.48 20.79 -59.69
C SER A 37 -28.28 21.44 -59.00
N ALA A 38 -27.07 21.04 -59.38
CA ALA A 38 -25.83 21.61 -58.84
C ALA A 38 -25.68 23.11 -59.14
N LEU A 39 -26.05 23.53 -60.35
CA LEU A 39 -26.05 24.94 -60.74
C LEU A 39 -27.08 25.77 -59.98
N SER A 40 -28.30 25.26 -59.82
CA SER A 40 -29.35 25.91 -59.02
C SER A 40 -28.89 26.16 -57.59
N ILE A 41 -28.28 25.16 -56.95
CA ILE A 41 -27.79 25.25 -55.57
C ILE A 41 -26.61 26.23 -55.46
N THR A 42 -25.65 26.18 -56.38
CA THR A 42 -24.39 26.94 -56.26
C THR A 42 -24.54 28.42 -56.64
N LEU A 43 -25.46 28.72 -57.55
CA LEU A 43 -25.73 30.08 -58.04
C LEU A 43 -27.00 30.69 -57.40
N GLU A 44 -27.66 29.96 -56.50
CA GLU A 44 -28.89 30.39 -55.81
C GLU A 44 -30.03 30.81 -56.76
N ILE A 45 -30.13 30.16 -57.93
CA ILE A 45 -31.20 30.39 -58.90
C ILE A 45 -32.26 29.29 -58.86
N PRO A 46 -33.55 29.60 -59.11
CA PRO A 46 -34.62 28.59 -59.12
C PRO A 46 -34.35 27.48 -60.13
N LEU A 47 -34.47 26.22 -59.69
CA LEU A 47 -34.25 25.05 -60.55
C LEU A 47 -35.14 25.07 -61.80
N ASP A 48 -36.35 25.61 -61.70
CA ASP A 48 -37.31 25.73 -62.80
C ASP A 48 -36.77 26.58 -63.97
N TRP A 49 -35.85 27.52 -63.72
CA TRP A 49 -35.22 28.32 -64.78
C TRP A 49 -34.17 27.51 -65.57
N LEU A 50 -33.70 26.42 -64.99
CA LEU A 50 -32.71 25.50 -65.57
C LEU A 50 -33.36 24.20 -66.08
N GLN A 51 -34.67 24.04 -65.94
CA GLN A 51 -35.39 22.88 -66.47
C GLN A 51 -35.56 23.04 -67.99
N THR A 52 -34.78 22.26 -68.73
CA THR A 52 -34.96 22.06 -70.18
C THR A 52 -35.15 20.58 -70.45
N GLU A 53 -35.95 20.23 -71.46
CA GLU A 53 -36.03 18.85 -71.93
C GLU A 53 -34.62 18.28 -72.21
N PRO A 54 -34.37 16.98 -71.98
CA PRO A 54 -33.05 16.35 -72.14
C PRO A 54 -32.56 16.27 -73.61
N ASN A 55 -33.12 17.10 -74.50
CA ASN A 55 -32.67 17.22 -75.87
C ASN A 55 -31.34 18.00 -75.95
N SER A 56 -30.59 17.80 -77.04
CA SER A 56 -29.25 18.36 -77.22
C SER A 56 -29.20 19.90 -77.25
N ALA A 57 -30.30 20.56 -77.58
CA ALA A 57 -30.42 22.02 -77.57
C ALA A 57 -30.66 22.59 -76.15
N GLY A 58 -31.28 21.81 -75.25
CA GLY A 58 -31.56 22.21 -73.87
C GLY A 58 -30.29 22.44 -73.04
N PHE A 59 -29.26 21.61 -73.24
CA PHE A 59 -28.02 21.69 -72.46
C PHE A 59 -27.22 22.99 -72.70
N HIS A 60 -27.12 23.47 -73.96
CA HIS A 60 -26.46 24.74 -74.26
C HIS A 60 -27.20 25.93 -73.61
N LYS A 61 -28.55 25.94 -73.68
CA LYS A 61 -29.38 26.97 -73.06
C LYS A 61 -29.29 26.97 -71.52
N LEU A 62 -29.19 25.80 -70.91
CA LEU A 62 -28.98 25.63 -69.48
C LEU A 62 -27.66 26.29 -69.05
N LEU A 63 -26.57 26.03 -69.77
CA LEU A 63 -25.26 26.62 -69.47
C LEU A 63 -25.20 28.13 -69.75
N ASP A 64 -25.88 28.62 -70.79
CA ASP A 64 -25.99 30.06 -71.08
C ASP A 64 -26.73 30.80 -69.95
N THR A 65 -27.82 30.22 -69.46
CA THR A 65 -28.59 30.78 -68.33
C THR A 65 -27.76 30.80 -67.06
N ALA A 66 -27.03 29.72 -66.78
CA ALA A 66 -26.13 29.64 -65.63
C ALA A 66 -24.97 30.64 -65.73
N PHE A 67 -24.37 30.81 -66.91
CA PHE A 67 -23.29 31.75 -67.12
C PHE A 67 -23.75 33.20 -66.90
N LYS A 68 -24.92 33.57 -67.41
CA LYS A 68 -25.53 34.89 -67.17
C LYS A 68 -25.78 35.18 -65.70
N ALA A 69 -26.18 34.17 -64.93
CA ALA A 69 -26.40 34.30 -63.49
C ALA A 69 -25.09 34.39 -62.68
N ALA A 70 -24.01 33.76 -63.15
CA ALA A 70 -22.75 33.71 -62.41
C ALA A 70 -21.88 34.97 -62.59
N GLU A 71 -22.11 35.78 -63.64
CA GLU A 71 -21.35 36.97 -64.03
C GLU A 71 -19.82 36.75 -64.23
N LYS A 72 -19.36 35.50 -64.12
CA LYS A 72 -17.97 35.06 -64.24
C LYS A 72 -17.92 33.77 -65.05
N PRO A 73 -16.81 33.48 -65.76
CA PRO A 73 -16.61 32.18 -66.41
C PRO A 73 -16.82 31.01 -65.45
N LEU A 74 -17.48 29.94 -65.92
CA LEU A 74 -17.86 28.79 -65.10
C LEU A 74 -16.87 27.64 -65.26
N ILE A 75 -16.59 26.93 -64.16
CA ILE A 75 -15.88 25.65 -64.19
C ILE A 75 -16.77 24.59 -63.54
N LEU A 76 -17.20 23.62 -64.33
CA LEU A 76 -17.99 22.48 -63.86
C LEU A 76 -17.06 21.33 -63.48
N PHE A 77 -17.05 20.95 -62.20
CA PHE A 77 -16.31 19.81 -61.70
C PHE A 77 -17.23 18.58 -61.66
N LEU A 78 -17.03 17.65 -62.60
CA LEU A 78 -17.73 16.37 -62.59
C LEU A 78 -16.91 15.35 -61.81
N ASP A 79 -17.33 15.07 -60.58
CA ASP A 79 -16.64 14.14 -59.70
C ASP A 79 -17.23 12.73 -59.77
N GLN A 80 -16.38 11.72 -59.53
CA GLN A 80 -16.70 10.29 -59.67
C GLN A 80 -17.30 9.96 -61.04
N PHE A 81 -16.74 10.52 -62.12
CA PHE A 81 -17.32 10.40 -63.46
C PHE A 81 -17.43 8.93 -63.93
N GLU A 82 -16.66 8.02 -63.36
CA GLU A 82 -16.83 6.59 -63.61
C GLU A 82 -18.25 6.07 -63.32
N GLN A 83 -18.99 6.71 -62.41
CA GLN A 83 -20.37 6.34 -62.10
C GLN A 83 -21.29 6.47 -63.32
N PHE A 84 -20.99 7.40 -64.23
CA PHE A 84 -21.74 7.53 -65.49
C PHE A 84 -21.68 6.22 -66.30
N PHE A 85 -20.49 5.63 -66.44
CA PHE A 85 -20.33 4.36 -67.16
C PHE A 85 -20.90 3.17 -66.39
N VAL A 86 -20.93 3.24 -65.05
CA VAL A 86 -21.54 2.19 -64.20
C VAL A 86 -23.06 2.18 -64.32
N TYR A 87 -23.73 3.33 -64.13
CA TYR A 87 -25.19 3.41 -64.20
C TYR A 87 -25.72 3.27 -65.62
N TYR A 88 -24.97 3.75 -66.61
CA TYR A 88 -25.31 3.69 -68.03
C TYR A 88 -24.36 2.76 -68.77
N SER A 89 -24.44 1.47 -68.46
CA SER A 89 -23.51 0.47 -69.01
C SER A 89 -23.65 0.28 -70.52
N ARG A 90 -24.82 0.56 -71.09
CA ARG A 90 -25.08 0.46 -72.54
C ARG A 90 -24.84 1.80 -73.25
N GLU A 91 -24.20 1.74 -74.42
CA GLU A 91 -23.89 2.92 -75.25
C GLU A 91 -25.14 3.73 -75.62
N GLU A 92 -26.25 3.05 -75.94
CA GLU A 92 -27.55 3.68 -76.24
C GLU A 92 -28.05 4.60 -75.12
N GLN A 93 -27.76 4.25 -73.85
CA GLN A 93 -28.19 5.03 -72.69
C GLN A 93 -27.27 6.23 -72.43
N ARG A 94 -26.00 6.15 -72.86
CA ARG A 94 -25.01 7.25 -72.74
C ARG A 94 -25.16 8.28 -73.86
N HIS A 95 -25.59 7.83 -75.03
CA HIS A 95 -25.69 8.64 -76.25
C HIS A 95 -26.38 10.01 -76.08
N PRO A 96 -27.52 10.14 -75.36
CA PRO A 96 -28.19 11.44 -75.21
C PRO A 96 -27.31 12.51 -74.54
N PHE A 97 -26.60 12.13 -73.48
CA PHE A 97 -25.71 13.03 -72.75
C PHE A 97 -24.45 13.38 -73.55
N VAL A 98 -23.83 12.38 -74.19
CA VAL A 98 -22.65 12.58 -75.06
C VAL A 98 -23.00 13.54 -76.22
N GLN A 99 -24.17 13.37 -76.81
CA GLN A 99 -24.65 14.24 -77.89
C GLN A 99 -24.93 15.66 -77.40
N ALA A 100 -25.48 15.84 -76.19
CA ALA A 100 -25.67 17.15 -75.59
C ALA A 100 -24.34 17.89 -75.35
N LEU A 101 -23.31 17.19 -74.85
CA LEU A 101 -21.96 17.73 -74.69
C LEU A 101 -21.35 18.12 -76.05
N LYS A 102 -21.52 17.28 -77.08
CA LYS A 102 -21.05 17.55 -78.44
C LYS A 102 -21.66 18.80 -79.04
N VAL A 103 -22.99 18.96 -78.94
CA VAL A 103 -23.70 20.14 -79.46
C VAL A 103 -23.27 21.41 -78.73
N TRP A 104 -23.06 21.35 -77.41
CA TRP A 104 -22.54 22.49 -76.66
C TRP A 104 -21.12 22.86 -77.08
N TYR A 105 -20.21 21.87 -77.13
CA TYR A 105 -18.79 22.09 -77.42
C TYR A 105 -18.54 22.61 -78.85
N THR A 106 -19.33 22.13 -79.83
CA THR A 106 -19.19 22.53 -81.24
C THR A 106 -20.06 23.73 -81.63
N SER A 107 -20.73 24.36 -80.66
CA SER A 107 -21.62 25.49 -80.91
C SER A 107 -20.86 26.70 -81.48
N PRO A 108 -21.39 27.39 -82.51
CA PRO A 108 -20.76 28.59 -83.07
C PRO A 108 -20.73 29.78 -82.09
N GLN A 109 -21.49 29.71 -80.99
CA GLN A 109 -21.44 30.67 -79.88
C GLN A 109 -20.83 29.98 -78.65
N PRO A 110 -19.49 30.01 -78.50
CA PRO A 110 -18.82 29.37 -77.37
C PRO A 110 -19.13 30.13 -76.07
N LEU A 111 -19.61 29.39 -75.07
CA LEU A 111 -19.81 29.90 -73.73
C LEU A 111 -18.49 29.76 -72.94
N PRO A 112 -18.12 30.70 -72.06
CA PRO A 112 -16.92 30.61 -71.23
C PRO A 112 -17.15 29.65 -70.06
N VAL A 113 -17.37 28.38 -70.39
CA VAL A 113 -17.62 27.28 -69.47
C VAL A 113 -16.57 26.21 -69.71
N SER A 114 -15.85 25.81 -68.67
CA SER A 114 -14.87 24.72 -68.71
C SER A 114 -15.36 23.51 -67.94
N LEU A 115 -15.01 22.32 -68.41
CA LEU A 115 -15.35 21.06 -67.75
C LEU A 115 -14.09 20.43 -67.17
N VAL A 116 -14.11 20.10 -65.88
CA VAL A 116 -13.08 19.32 -65.22
C VAL A 116 -13.69 17.99 -64.82
N VAL A 117 -13.20 16.90 -65.41
CA VAL A 117 -13.68 15.54 -65.16
C VAL A 117 -12.71 14.82 -64.23
N ALA A 118 -13.18 14.43 -63.06
CA ALA A 118 -12.43 13.55 -62.16
C ALA A 118 -12.90 12.11 -62.35
N VAL A 119 -11.97 11.27 -62.78
CA VAL A 119 -12.17 9.84 -63.01
C VAL A 119 -10.98 9.08 -62.43
N ARG A 120 -11.19 7.82 -62.06
CA ARG A 120 -10.09 6.95 -61.65
C ARG A 120 -9.14 6.66 -62.81
N SER A 121 -7.85 6.53 -62.51
CA SER A 121 -6.79 6.33 -63.52
C SER A 121 -6.96 5.05 -64.34
N ASP A 122 -7.47 3.98 -63.73
CA ASP A 122 -7.74 2.69 -64.39
C ASP A 122 -8.94 2.75 -65.35
N LEU A 123 -9.82 3.74 -65.19
CA LEU A 123 -11.01 3.92 -66.02
C LEU A 123 -10.86 5.10 -67.00
N LEU A 124 -9.67 5.69 -67.10
CA LEU A 124 -9.40 6.84 -67.97
C LEU A 124 -9.70 6.51 -69.44
N TYR A 125 -9.47 5.26 -69.87
CA TYR A 125 -9.76 4.79 -71.22
C TYR A 125 -11.25 4.91 -71.59
N GLN A 126 -12.16 4.91 -70.61
CA GLN A 126 -13.60 5.04 -70.87
C GLN A 126 -13.95 6.44 -71.40
N LEU A 127 -13.11 7.45 -71.15
CA LEU A 127 -13.29 8.80 -71.70
C LEU A 127 -13.02 8.88 -73.21
N ASP A 128 -12.45 7.85 -73.84
CA ASP A 128 -12.22 7.84 -75.30
C ASP A 128 -13.52 7.99 -76.10
N GLU A 129 -14.65 7.51 -75.57
CA GLU A 129 -15.98 7.73 -76.16
C GLU A 129 -16.31 9.23 -76.27
N LEU A 130 -16.03 9.99 -75.21
CA LEU A 130 -16.24 11.44 -75.16
C LEU A 130 -15.24 12.19 -76.04
N HIS A 131 -13.95 11.82 -75.98
CA HIS A 131 -12.92 12.43 -76.82
C HIS A 131 -13.23 12.30 -78.32
N LYS A 132 -13.67 11.11 -78.75
CA LYS A 132 -14.10 10.87 -80.14
C LYS A 132 -15.33 11.67 -80.51
N ALA A 133 -16.31 11.77 -79.60
CA ALA A 133 -17.55 12.51 -79.87
C ALA A 133 -17.30 14.03 -79.97
N LEU A 134 -16.45 14.58 -79.10
CA LEU A 134 -16.11 16.01 -79.05
C LEU A 134 -15.06 16.43 -80.09
N GLY A 135 -14.32 15.47 -80.67
CA GLY A 135 -13.22 15.75 -81.60
C GLY A 135 -12.02 16.41 -80.92
N TYR A 136 -11.83 16.14 -79.62
CA TYR A 136 -10.85 16.79 -78.77
C TYR A 136 -9.96 15.76 -78.09
N ALA A 137 -8.65 16.01 -78.07
CA ALA A 137 -7.66 15.16 -77.42
C ALA A 137 -6.96 15.95 -76.30
N LEU A 138 -6.94 15.38 -75.09
CA LEU A 138 -6.30 16.00 -73.94
C LEU A 138 -4.76 15.96 -74.08
N GLY A 139 -4.13 17.12 -73.97
CA GLY A 139 -2.68 17.28 -73.89
C GLY A 139 -2.14 17.08 -72.46
N PRO A 140 -0.80 17.03 -72.29
CA PRO A 140 -0.17 16.81 -70.99
C PRO A 140 -0.49 17.87 -69.92
N GLN A 141 -0.85 19.08 -70.33
CA GLN A 141 -1.22 20.20 -69.43
C GLN A 141 -2.70 20.20 -69.04
N GLU A 142 -3.50 19.32 -69.63
CA GLU A 142 -4.96 19.22 -69.42
C GLU A 142 -5.32 17.97 -68.60
N VAL A 143 -4.33 17.11 -68.33
CA VAL A 143 -4.47 15.89 -67.52
C VAL A 143 -3.72 16.06 -66.20
N PHE A 144 -4.47 16.24 -65.12
CA PHE A 144 -3.92 16.35 -63.77
C PHE A 144 -3.99 15.00 -63.06
N ARG A 145 -2.83 14.42 -62.74
CA ARG A 145 -2.74 13.18 -61.94
C ARG A 145 -2.60 13.53 -60.47
N LEU A 146 -3.44 12.91 -59.63
CA LEU A 146 -3.31 13.05 -58.19
C LEU A 146 -2.10 12.24 -57.70
N GLU A 147 -1.04 12.94 -57.32
CA GLU A 147 0.17 12.34 -56.77
C GLU A 147 0.07 12.13 -55.25
N LYS A 148 1.05 11.42 -54.69
CA LYS A 148 1.25 11.38 -53.24
C LYS A 148 1.65 12.76 -52.72
N PHE A 149 1.08 13.13 -51.58
CA PHE A 149 1.29 14.43 -50.93
C PHE A 149 2.59 14.44 -50.12
N THR A 150 3.23 15.59 -50.03
CA THR A 150 4.20 15.88 -48.98
C THR A 150 3.50 16.01 -47.62
N PRO A 151 4.23 15.88 -46.50
CA PRO A 151 3.67 16.16 -45.16
C PRO A 151 3.03 17.55 -45.07
N THR A 152 3.69 18.57 -45.60
CA THR A 152 3.18 19.95 -45.62
C THR A 152 1.89 20.10 -46.42
N GLU A 153 1.79 19.46 -47.59
CA GLU A 153 0.57 19.46 -48.39
C GLU A 153 -0.58 18.75 -47.66
N THR A 154 -0.29 17.64 -46.98
CA THR A 154 -1.28 16.91 -46.19
C THR A 154 -1.83 17.76 -45.05
N VAL A 155 -0.95 18.47 -44.33
CA VAL A 155 -1.35 19.41 -43.27
C VAL A 155 -2.27 20.50 -43.84
N ASN A 156 -1.95 21.04 -45.02
CA ASN A 156 -2.78 22.06 -45.67
C ASN A 156 -4.15 21.52 -46.08
N VAL A 157 -4.23 20.29 -46.61
CA VAL A 157 -5.51 19.64 -46.96
C VAL A 157 -6.35 19.42 -45.70
N LEU A 158 -5.78 18.86 -44.64
CA LEU A 158 -6.50 18.61 -43.39
C LEU A 158 -6.92 19.93 -42.70
N LYS A 159 -6.10 20.98 -42.79
CA LYS A 159 -6.44 22.32 -42.31
C LYS A 159 -7.63 22.91 -43.06
N ALA A 160 -7.67 22.75 -44.39
CA ALA A 160 -8.79 23.20 -45.20
C ALA A 160 -10.08 22.45 -44.84
N ILE A 161 -10.01 21.12 -44.67
CA ILE A 161 -11.15 20.31 -44.21
C ILE A 161 -11.62 20.77 -42.83
N ALA A 162 -10.71 20.95 -41.87
CA ALA A 162 -11.05 21.40 -40.53
C ALA A 162 -11.72 22.78 -40.53
N HIS A 163 -11.24 23.71 -41.36
CA HIS A 163 -11.84 25.03 -41.48
C HIS A 163 -13.25 24.98 -42.10
N LEU A 164 -13.46 24.18 -43.16
CA LEU A 164 -14.76 24.02 -43.81
C LEU A 164 -15.80 23.38 -42.89
N GLU A 165 -15.38 22.39 -42.09
CA GLU A 165 -16.26 21.63 -41.19
C GLU A 165 -16.31 22.21 -39.76
N HIS A 166 -15.68 23.36 -39.52
CA HIS A 166 -15.57 24.02 -38.21
C HIS A 166 -15.01 23.11 -37.10
N LEU A 167 -14.00 22.30 -37.41
CA LEU A 167 -13.35 21.36 -36.49
C LEU A 167 -12.12 22.00 -35.81
N SER A 168 -11.81 21.59 -34.58
CA SER A 168 -10.55 21.98 -33.94
C SER A 168 -9.36 21.35 -34.67
N PHE A 169 -8.29 22.14 -34.82
CA PHE A 169 -7.11 21.76 -35.60
C PHE A 169 -5.82 22.18 -34.89
N ASP A 170 -5.03 21.20 -34.45
CA ASP A 170 -3.69 21.42 -33.93
C ASP A 170 -2.66 21.21 -35.05
N ALA A 171 -2.19 22.32 -35.61
CA ALA A 171 -1.24 22.29 -36.72
C ALA A 171 0.08 21.58 -36.37
N ARG A 172 0.56 21.71 -35.11
CA ARG A 172 1.82 21.08 -34.70
C ARG A 172 1.65 19.57 -34.62
N PHE A 173 0.57 19.12 -33.99
CA PHE A 173 0.26 17.70 -33.89
C PHE A 173 0.04 17.06 -35.27
N VAL A 174 -0.71 17.71 -36.17
CA VAL A 174 -0.98 17.16 -37.50
C VAL A 174 0.30 17.08 -38.34
N THR A 175 1.23 18.03 -38.21
CA THR A 175 2.56 17.93 -38.84
C THR A 175 3.35 16.74 -38.31
N GLU A 176 3.43 16.58 -36.98
CA GLU A 176 4.10 15.43 -36.36
C GLU A 176 3.47 14.10 -36.81
N LEU A 177 2.14 14.04 -36.88
CA LEU A 177 1.40 12.88 -37.37
C LEU A 177 1.71 12.60 -38.85
N ALA A 178 1.71 13.63 -39.69
CA ALA A 178 1.99 13.50 -41.11
C ALA A 178 3.40 12.96 -41.36
N GLU A 179 4.39 13.48 -40.66
CA GLU A 179 5.80 13.08 -40.82
C GLU A 179 6.12 11.72 -40.21
N ALA A 180 5.69 11.48 -38.96
CA ALA A 180 6.09 10.29 -38.22
C ALA A 180 5.24 9.07 -38.54
N GLU A 181 3.94 9.26 -38.81
CA GLU A 181 2.97 8.16 -38.83
C GLU A 181 2.33 7.94 -40.20
N LEU A 182 2.19 8.98 -41.05
CA LEU A 182 1.54 8.88 -42.37
C LEU A 182 2.51 8.88 -43.54
N ALA A 183 3.70 9.47 -43.42
CA ALA A 183 4.69 9.40 -44.48
C ALA A 183 5.12 7.94 -44.68
N ASN A 184 5.27 7.52 -45.94
CA ASN A 184 5.90 6.23 -46.24
C ASN A 184 7.41 6.34 -45.92
N ARG A 185 7.98 5.28 -45.34
CA ARG A 185 9.38 5.24 -44.91
C ARG A 185 10.39 5.30 -46.06
N GLU A 186 9.98 4.93 -47.27
CA GLU A 186 10.87 4.89 -48.44
C GLU A 186 10.90 6.22 -49.20
N ASP A 187 9.73 6.78 -49.53
CA ASP A 187 9.62 7.98 -50.36
C ASP A 187 9.27 9.26 -49.59
N GLY A 188 8.99 9.16 -48.27
CA GLY A 188 8.64 10.30 -47.42
C GLY A 188 7.30 10.97 -47.77
N ARG A 189 6.51 10.39 -48.69
CA ARG A 189 5.24 10.95 -49.14
C ARG A 189 4.05 10.20 -48.54
N ILE A 190 2.90 10.86 -48.55
CA ILE A 190 1.64 10.40 -47.95
C ILE A 190 0.65 10.08 -49.06
N SER A 191 0.05 8.89 -48.99
CA SER A 191 -0.98 8.48 -49.95
C SER A 191 -2.27 9.29 -49.74
N PRO A 192 -2.98 9.71 -50.80
CA PRO A 192 -4.30 10.30 -50.67
C PRO A 192 -5.29 9.43 -49.87
N VAL A 193 -5.13 8.10 -49.93
CA VAL A 193 -5.95 7.15 -49.16
C VAL A 193 -5.72 7.32 -47.66
N ASP A 194 -4.47 7.53 -47.21
CA ASP A 194 -4.16 7.73 -45.79
C ASP A 194 -4.83 9.02 -45.27
N VAL A 195 -4.81 10.09 -46.07
CA VAL A 195 -5.51 11.35 -45.75
C VAL A 195 -7.03 11.14 -45.68
N GLN A 196 -7.58 10.36 -46.61
CA GLN A 196 -9.00 10.05 -46.66
C GLN A 196 -9.47 9.22 -45.46
N ILE A 197 -8.71 8.19 -45.05
CA ILE A 197 -9.02 7.36 -43.89
C ILE A 197 -9.10 8.22 -42.64
N LEU A 198 -8.14 9.12 -42.43
CA LEU A 198 -8.14 10.02 -41.27
C LEU A 198 -9.36 10.94 -41.25
N ALA A 199 -9.65 11.59 -42.38
CA ALA A 199 -10.80 12.48 -42.50
C ALA A 199 -12.12 11.76 -42.21
N TRP A 200 -12.30 10.57 -42.79
CA TRP A 200 -13.50 9.75 -42.61
C TRP A 200 -13.67 9.28 -41.16
N MET A 201 -12.58 8.93 -40.48
CA MET A 201 -12.66 8.49 -39.09
C MET A 201 -13.06 9.59 -38.11
N ILE A 202 -12.65 10.83 -38.38
CA ILE A 202 -13.06 12.01 -37.63
C ILE A 202 -14.53 12.33 -37.92
N GLU A 203 -14.96 12.29 -39.19
CA GLU A 203 -16.36 12.49 -39.59
C GLU A 203 -17.33 11.58 -38.84
N GLN A 204 -16.96 10.31 -38.63
CA GLN A 204 -17.83 9.31 -38.00
C GLN A 204 -17.89 9.35 -36.46
N GLN A 205 -17.35 10.38 -35.81
CA GLN A 205 -17.42 10.49 -34.35
C GLN A 205 -18.72 11.14 -33.88
N PRO A 206 -19.49 10.48 -32.99
CA PRO A 206 -20.76 10.99 -32.50
C PRO A 206 -20.60 12.12 -31.46
N GLN A 207 -19.43 12.24 -30.82
CA GLN A 207 -19.14 13.26 -29.82
C GLN A 207 -18.27 14.38 -30.41
N GLY A 208 -18.69 15.63 -30.22
CA GLY A 208 -17.97 16.81 -30.73
C GLY A 208 -16.51 16.91 -30.27
N GLU A 209 -16.21 16.48 -29.03
CA GLU A 209 -14.83 16.48 -28.51
C GLU A 209 -13.90 15.44 -29.16
N LEU A 210 -14.45 14.42 -29.83
CA LEU A 210 -13.69 13.41 -30.55
C LEU A 210 -13.62 13.71 -32.05
N ARG A 211 -14.43 14.66 -32.53
CA ARG A 211 -14.47 15.11 -33.93
C ARG A 211 -13.46 16.25 -34.14
N ALA A 212 -12.20 15.96 -33.91
CA ALA A 212 -11.12 16.95 -33.86
C ALA A 212 -9.82 16.44 -34.48
N PHE A 213 -9.03 17.33 -35.09
CA PHE A 213 -7.65 17.08 -35.53
C PHE A 213 -6.67 17.49 -34.42
N ASP A 214 -6.77 16.87 -33.25
CA ASP A 214 -5.91 17.14 -32.10
C ASP A 214 -5.38 15.85 -31.43
N ARG A 215 -4.40 16.03 -30.55
CA ARG A 215 -3.73 14.92 -29.86
C ARG A 215 -4.66 14.12 -28.94
N ASN A 216 -5.64 14.75 -28.30
CA ASN A 216 -6.53 14.11 -27.34
C ASN A 216 -7.48 13.15 -28.06
N ALA A 217 -8.10 13.60 -29.14
CA ALA A 217 -8.91 12.75 -30.01
C ALA A 217 -8.08 11.57 -30.52
N PHE A 218 -6.86 11.83 -31.01
CA PHE A 218 -6.01 10.80 -31.60
C PHE A 218 -5.51 9.73 -30.61
N GLN A 219 -5.13 10.12 -29.39
CA GLN A 219 -4.68 9.19 -28.35
C GLN A 219 -5.79 8.23 -27.92
N LYS A 220 -7.03 8.71 -27.82
CA LYS A 220 -8.20 7.86 -27.52
C LYS A 220 -8.46 6.81 -28.61
N PHE A 221 -7.95 7.02 -29.83
CA PHE A 221 -8.04 6.04 -30.90
C PHE A 221 -6.98 4.93 -30.85
N GLY A 222 -5.91 5.11 -30.06
CA GLY A 222 -4.77 4.18 -30.03
C GLY A 222 -3.78 4.39 -31.18
N GLY A 223 -3.67 5.62 -31.70
CA GLY A 223 -2.79 5.96 -32.82
C GLY A 223 -3.30 5.50 -34.19
N VAL A 224 -2.47 5.61 -35.24
CA VAL A 224 -2.82 5.20 -36.62
C VAL A 224 -3.18 3.72 -36.71
N GLU A 225 -2.50 2.86 -35.97
CA GLU A 225 -2.81 1.41 -35.97
C GLU A 225 -4.18 1.10 -35.36
N GLY A 226 -4.51 1.74 -34.23
CA GLY A 226 -5.83 1.59 -33.60
C GLY A 226 -6.95 2.13 -34.48
N LEU A 227 -6.66 3.17 -35.27
CA LEU A 227 -7.56 3.73 -36.27
C LEU A 227 -7.86 2.72 -37.39
N LEU A 228 -6.82 2.18 -38.03
CA LEU A 228 -6.95 1.19 -39.11
C LEU A 228 -7.62 -0.10 -38.65
N GLN A 229 -7.38 -0.52 -37.40
CA GLN A 229 -8.05 -1.67 -36.81
C GLN A 229 -9.57 -1.48 -36.73
N ARG A 230 -10.04 -0.34 -36.24
CA ARG A 230 -11.49 -0.06 -36.14
C ARG A 230 -12.13 0.09 -37.51
N PHE A 231 -11.43 0.71 -38.46
CA PHE A 231 -11.88 0.80 -39.85
C PHE A 231 -12.08 -0.60 -40.43
N LEU A 232 -11.08 -1.48 -40.30
CA LEU A 232 -11.15 -2.85 -40.79
C LEU A 232 -12.26 -3.66 -40.10
N GLU A 233 -12.38 -3.56 -38.78
CA GLU A 233 -13.41 -4.25 -37.99
C GLU A 233 -14.81 -3.84 -38.44
N ARG A 234 -15.11 -2.53 -38.52
CA ARG A 234 -16.42 -2.03 -38.98
C ARG A 234 -16.72 -2.40 -40.44
N THR A 235 -15.72 -2.34 -41.30
CA THR A 235 -15.89 -2.68 -42.72
C THR A 235 -16.25 -4.16 -42.87
N LEU A 236 -15.58 -5.03 -42.11
CA LEU A 236 -15.87 -6.47 -42.10
C LEU A 236 -17.17 -6.81 -41.37
N ASP A 237 -17.53 -6.07 -40.31
CA ASP A 237 -18.81 -6.22 -39.59
C ASP A 237 -20.03 -5.87 -40.46
N ALA A 238 -19.84 -5.09 -41.53
CA ALA A 238 -20.90 -4.83 -42.51
C ALA A 238 -21.34 -6.10 -43.27
N ARG A 239 -20.58 -7.21 -43.20
CA ARG A 239 -21.05 -8.52 -43.68
C ARG A 239 -21.94 -9.18 -42.63
N MET A 240 -23.21 -9.41 -42.97
CA MET A 240 -24.21 -9.99 -42.05
C MET A 240 -24.01 -11.48 -41.74
N LEU A 241 -23.18 -12.22 -42.50
CA LEU A 241 -22.95 -13.66 -42.32
C LEU A 241 -21.51 -13.94 -41.81
N PRO A 242 -21.34 -14.66 -40.68
CA PRO A 242 -20.02 -14.98 -40.11
C PRO A 242 -19.07 -15.71 -41.06
N ASN A 243 -19.57 -16.65 -41.88
CA ASN A 243 -18.74 -17.39 -42.84
C ASN A 243 -18.19 -16.47 -43.93
N GLN A 244 -19.02 -15.55 -44.42
CA GLN A 244 -18.62 -14.57 -45.44
C GLN A 244 -17.54 -13.62 -44.92
N ARG A 245 -17.62 -13.23 -43.64
CA ARG A 245 -16.58 -12.44 -42.97
C ARG A 245 -15.24 -13.21 -42.91
N GLN A 246 -15.27 -14.48 -42.53
CA GLN A 246 -14.08 -15.32 -42.46
C GLN A 246 -13.43 -15.52 -43.84
N SER A 247 -14.23 -15.74 -44.88
CA SER A 247 -13.74 -15.86 -46.26
C SER A 247 -13.07 -14.57 -46.73
N ALA A 248 -13.65 -13.41 -46.43
CA ALA A 248 -13.05 -12.10 -46.74
C ALA A 248 -11.71 -11.88 -46.01
N LEU A 249 -11.63 -12.23 -44.73
CA LEU A 249 -10.39 -12.17 -43.95
C LEU A 249 -9.29 -13.08 -44.52
N LYS A 250 -9.63 -14.31 -44.90
CA LYS A 250 -8.69 -15.27 -45.50
C LYS A 250 -8.18 -14.80 -46.86
N VAL A 251 -9.03 -14.19 -47.69
CA VAL A 251 -8.63 -13.57 -48.97
C VAL A 251 -7.68 -12.40 -48.74
N LEU A 252 -7.97 -11.53 -47.77
CA LEU A 252 -7.08 -10.42 -47.43
C LEU A 252 -5.71 -10.90 -46.94
N LEU A 253 -5.67 -11.95 -46.10
CA LEU A 253 -4.41 -12.55 -45.65
C LEU A 253 -3.62 -13.19 -46.80
N ALA A 254 -4.27 -13.83 -47.77
CA ALA A 254 -3.60 -14.44 -48.92
C ALA A 254 -2.89 -13.41 -49.82
N LEU A 255 -3.35 -12.15 -49.78
CA LEU A 255 -2.74 -11.00 -50.45
C LEU A 255 -1.62 -10.33 -49.62
N THR A 256 -1.26 -10.90 -48.46
CA THR A 256 -0.16 -10.44 -47.60
C THR A 256 0.94 -11.49 -47.51
N ASP A 257 2.20 -11.03 -47.48
CA ASP A 257 3.34 -11.86 -47.09
C ASP A 257 3.49 -11.74 -45.56
N LEU A 258 3.16 -12.82 -44.85
CA LEU A 258 3.16 -12.85 -43.39
C LEU A 258 4.56 -12.83 -42.78
N ASP A 259 5.57 -13.29 -43.51
CA ASP A 259 6.95 -13.37 -43.02
C ASP A 259 7.63 -11.99 -43.10
N ARG A 260 7.32 -11.24 -44.16
CA ARG A 260 7.91 -9.91 -44.41
C ARG A 260 7.00 -8.74 -44.03
N GLN A 261 5.74 -8.99 -43.69
CA GLN A 261 4.71 -7.97 -43.40
C GLN A 261 4.52 -6.95 -44.54
N VAL A 262 4.62 -7.40 -45.78
CA VAL A 262 4.43 -6.60 -47.01
C VAL A 262 3.32 -7.20 -47.88
N ARG A 263 2.92 -6.54 -48.96
CA ARG A 263 1.96 -7.13 -49.92
C ARG A 263 2.58 -8.37 -50.57
N ALA A 264 1.75 -9.40 -50.79
CA ALA A 264 2.16 -10.59 -51.55
C ALA A 264 2.24 -10.33 -53.08
N GLY A 265 1.94 -9.10 -53.52
CA GLY A 265 1.81 -8.72 -54.92
C GLY A 265 0.40 -8.94 -55.48
N VAL A 266 0.29 -8.81 -56.81
CA VAL A 266 -0.97 -8.95 -57.56
C VAL A 266 -1.28 -10.44 -57.77
N LEU A 267 -2.44 -10.92 -57.28
CA LEU A 267 -2.91 -12.30 -57.43
C LEU A 267 -4.26 -12.37 -58.15
N SER A 268 -4.39 -13.28 -59.10
CA SER A 268 -5.66 -13.58 -59.78
C SER A 268 -6.62 -14.38 -58.88
N VAL A 269 -7.91 -14.39 -59.24
CA VAL A 269 -8.92 -15.20 -58.52
C VAL A 269 -8.53 -16.68 -58.51
N ASN A 270 -8.01 -17.21 -59.62
CA ASN A 270 -7.59 -18.61 -59.73
C ASN A 270 -6.41 -18.94 -58.79
N GLU A 271 -5.45 -18.02 -58.65
CA GLU A 271 -4.32 -18.19 -57.72
C GLU A 271 -4.77 -18.09 -56.26
N LEU A 272 -5.72 -17.21 -55.94
CA LEU A 272 -6.32 -17.11 -54.61
C LEU A 272 -7.09 -18.39 -54.24
N VAL A 273 -7.86 -18.95 -55.18
CA VAL A 273 -8.55 -20.24 -54.99
C VAL A 273 -7.54 -21.37 -54.78
N ALA A 274 -6.44 -21.39 -55.54
CA ALA A 274 -5.38 -22.39 -55.37
C ALA A 274 -4.69 -22.27 -54.00
N LYS A 275 -4.42 -21.03 -53.53
CA LYS A 275 -3.82 -20.78 -52.20
C LYS A 275 -4.74 -21.14 -51.03
N LEU A 276 -6.06 -20.98 -51.20
CA LEU A 276 -7.06 -21.14 -50.13
C LEU A 276 -7.85 -22.45 -50.19
N LYS A 277 -7.49 -23.37 -51.10
CA LYS A 277 -8.23 -24.61 -51.42
C LYS A 277 -8.64 -25.46 -50.23
N ASP A 278 -7.84 -25.48 -49.16
CA ASP A 278 -8.09 -26.28 -47.95
C ASP A 278 -8.96 -25.55 -46.89
N THR A 279 -9.30 -24.28 -47.12
CA THR A 279 -9.88 -23.40 -46.08
C THR A 279 -11.12 -22.63 -46.48
N VAL A 280 -11.36 -22.41 -47.78
CA VAL A 280 -12.50 -21.65 -48.34
C VAL A 280 -12.89 -22.25 -49.69
N SER A 281 -14.19 -22.32 -49.99
CA SER A 281 -14.65 -22.81 -51.29
C SER A 281 -14.36 -21.81 -52.42
N ALA A 282 -14.25 -22.29 -53.66
CA ALA A 282 -13.96 -21.43 -54.81
C ALA A 282 -15.00 -20.31 -55.02
N ASP A 283 -16.28 -20.63 -54.79
CA ASP A 283 -17.39 -19.67 -54.91
C ASP A 283 -17.31 -18.58 -53.83
N GLU A 284 -16.94 -18.93 -52.61
CA GLU A 284 -16.76 -17.97 -51.51
C GLU A 284 -15.56 -17.05 -51.73
N VAL A 285 -14.47 -17.55 -52.35
CA VAL A 285 -13.31 -16.71 -52.71
C VAL A 285 -13.71 -15.70 -53.79
N ALA A 286 -14.42 -16.13 -54.84
CA ALA A 286 -14.87 -15.23 -55.90
C ALA A 286 -15.84 -14.16 -55.38
N GLU A 287 -16.78 -14.54 -54.50
CA GLU A 287 -17.72 -13.62 -53.85
C GLU A 287 -16.97 -12.61 -52.96
N ALA A 288 -16.02 -13.08 -52.15
CA ALA A 288 -15.23 -12.23 -51.27
C ALA A 288 -14.38 -11.22 -52.06
N VAL A 289 -13.69 -11.64 -53.12
CA VAL A 289 -12.92 -10.74 -54.00
C VAL A 289 -13.82 -9.68 -54.62
N LYS A 290 -14.97 -10.08 -55.17
CA LYS A 290 -15.93 -9.14 -55.78
C LYS A 290 -16.39 -8.08 -54.78
N TRP A 291 -16.66 -8.48 -53.54
CA TRP A 291 -17.09 -7.57 -52.48
C TRP A 291 -15.96 -6.64 -52.00
N LEU A 292 -14.77 -7.18 -51.73
CA LEU A 292 -13.60 -6.41 -51.27
C LEU A 292 -13.15 -5.36 -52.30
N ALA A 293 -13.36 -5.65 -53.59
CA ALA A 293 -13.06 -4.74 -54.69
C ALA A 293 -14.16 -3.70 -54.96
N ARG A 294 -15.32 -3.78 -54.29
CA ARG A 294 -16.40 -2.81 -54.50
C ARG A 294 -15.93 -1.40 -54.16
N GLY A 295 -16.45 -0.44 -54.91
CA GLY A 295 -16.08 0.97 -54.80
C GLY A 295 -16.37 1.62 -53.45
N ASP A 296 -17.22 1.02 -52.61
CA ASP A 296 -17.55 1.45 -51.25
C ASP A 296 -16.69 0.76 -50.16
N VAL A 297 -16.08 -0.40 -50.46
CA VAL A 297 -15.29 -1.19 -49.50
C VAL A 297 -13.78 -1.01 -49.71
N ARG A 298 -13.31 -1.08 -50.97
CA ARG A 298 -11.94 -0.79 -51.44
C ARG A 298 -10.81 -1.31 -50.53
N LEU A 299 -10.90 -2.56 -50.08
CA LEU A 299 -9.80 -3.21 -49.35
C LEU A 299 -8.80 -3.88 -50.30
N ILE A 300 -9.22 -4.14 -51.55
CA ILE A 300 -8.35 -4.64 -52.62
C ILE A 300 -8.55 -3.82 -53.90
N THR A 301 -7.50 -3.74 -54.72
CA THR A 301 -7.48 -2.97 -55.97
C THR A 301 -7.24 -3.90 -57.15
N PRO A 302 -8.02 -3.83 -58.24
CA PRO A 302 -7.74 -4.57 -59.46
C PRO A 302 -6.52 -3.98 -60.18
N GLN A 303 -5.66 -4.85 -60.68
CA GLN A 303 -4.48 -4.52 -61.49
C GLN A 303 -4.46 -5.42 -62.72
N GLU A 304 -4.28 -4.84 -63.89
CA GLU A 304 -4.20 -5.60 -65.13
C GLU A 304 -2.75 -6.04 -65.36
N ARG A 305 -2.54 -7.36 -65.42
CA ARG A 305 -1.22 -7.95 -65.65
C ARG A 305 -1.32 -8.99 -66.75
N GLU A 306 -0.61 -8.75 -67.86
CA GLU A 306 -0.50 -9.70 -68.98
C GLU A 306 -1.86 -10.20 -69.52
N GLY A 307 -2.87 -9.33 -69.56
CA GLY A 307 -4.22 -9.66 -70.06
C GLY A 307 -5.13 -10.41 -69.06
N VAL A 308 -4.70 -10.56 -67.80
CA VAL A 308 -5.50 -11.12 -66.71
C VAL A 308 -5.66 -10.09 -65.59
N VAL A 309 -6.89 -9.94 -65.09
CA VAL A 309 -7.19 -9.06 -63.95
C VAL A 309 -6.75 -9.76 -62.65
N GLY A 310 -5.73 -9.20 -62.00
CA GLY A 310 -5.31 -9.59 -60.66
C GLY A 310 -5.75 -8.57 -59.62
N TYR A 311 -5.63 -8.94 -58.35
CA TYR A 311 -6.00 -8.11 -57.21
C TYR A 311 -4.82 -7.98 -56.26
N GLU A 312 -4.64 -6.78 -55.70
CA GLU A 312 -3.68 -6.53 -54.62
C GLU A 312 -4.36 -5.87 -53.42
N LEU A 313 -3.73 -5.95 -52.25
CA LEU A 313 -4.21 -5.21 -51.07
C LEU A 313 -4.13 -3.70 -51.33
N ALA A 314 -5.20 -2.97 -51.02
CA ALA A 314 -5.28 -1.54 -51.31
C ALA A 314 -4.20 -0.72 -50.58
N HIS A 315 -3.82 -1.11 -49.35
CA HIS A 315 -2.79 -0.43 -48.59
C HIS A 315 -1.98 -1.35 -47.65
N GLU A 316 -0.66 -1.16 -47.57
CA GLU A 316 0.24 -1.95 -46.71
C GLU A 316 0.00 -1.73 -45.22
N ARG A 317 -0.42 -0.53 -44.83
CA ARG A 317 -0.71 -0.23 -43.43
C ARG A 317 -1.88 -1.04 -42.85
N LEU A 318 -2.68 -1.72 -43.68
CA LEU A 318 -3.73 -2.62 -43.22
C LEU A 318 -3.19 -3.95 -42.68
N ILE A 319 -1.95 -4.32 -43.01
CA ILE A 319 -1.37 -5.63 -42.66
C ILE A 319 -1.29 -5.85 -41.13
N PRO A 320 -0.78 -4.91 -40.31
CA PRO A 320 -0.77 -5.08 -38.85
C PRO A 320 -2.18 -5.21 -38.25
N ALA A 321 -3.15 -4.46 -38.78
CA ALA A 321 -4.55 -4.53 -38.35
C ALA A 321 -5.18 -5.89 -38.72
N LEU A 322 -4.93 -6.41 -39.92
CA LEU A 322 -5.36 -7.73 -40.39
C LEU A 322 -4.79 -8.87 -39.52
N LEU A 323 -3.51 -8.78 -39.14
CA LEU A 323 -2.86 -9.77 -38.27
C LEU A 323 -3.49 -9.81 -36.86
N ARG A 324 -3.84 -8.66 -36.28
CA ARG A 324 -4.51 -8.60 -34.98
C ARG A 324 -5.94 -9.13 -35.04
N GLN A 325 -6.66 -8.86 -36.13
CA GLN A 325 -8.04 -9.33 -36.29
C GLN A 325 -8.11 -10.84 -36.49
N THR A 326 -7.17 -11.41 -37.23
CA THR A 326 -7.10 -12.86 -37.49
C THR A 326 -6.68 -13.66 -36.26
N GLN A 327 -5.85 -13.08 -35.38
CA GLN A 327 -5.58 -13.65 -34.05
C GLN A 327 -6.84 -13.81 -33.18
N LYS A 328 -7.91 -13.03 -33.39
CA LYS A 328 -9.18 -13.18 -32.66
C LYS A 328 -10.05 -14.33 -33.21
N GLU A 329 -9.98 -14.64 -34.50
CA GLU A 329 -10.91 -15.57 -35.18
C GLU A 329 -10.35 -16.98 -35.53
N LEU A 330 -9.04 -17.24 -35.35
CA LEU A 330 -8.44 -18.57 -35.58
C LEU A 330 -9.02 -19.67 -34.66
N THR A 331 -9.18 -20.89 -35.21
CA THR A 331 -9.50 -22.07 -34.40
C THR A 331 -8.36 -22.37 -33.41
N ASP A 332 -8.69 -22.90 -32.22
CA ASP A 332 -7.70 -23.18 -31.15
C ASP A 332 -6.53 -24.05 -31.64
N VAL A 333 -6.78 -24.92 -32.63
CA VAL A 333 -5.78 -25.84 -33.24
C VAL A 333 -4.76 -25.06 -34.07
N GLU A 334 -5.19 -24.17 -34.95
CA GLU A 334 -4.31 -23.37 -35.81
C GLU A 334 -3.49 -22.38 -34.97
N ARG A 335 -4.12 -21.79 -33.94
CA ARG A 335 -3.43 -20.91 -32.98
C ARG A 335 -2.33 -21.66 -32.23
N ALA A 336 -2.59 -22.89 -31.76
CA ALA A 336 -1.60 -23.71 -31.08
C ALA A 336 -0.44 -24.12 -32.01
N ARG A 337 -0.74 -24.45 -33.27
CA ARG A 337 0.25 -24.83 -34.28
C ARG A 337 1.17 -23.67 -34.63
N GLN A 338 0.61 -22.52 -35.02
CA GLN A 338 1.38 -21.32 -35.38
C GLN A 338 2.24 -20.83 -34.21
N LEU A 339 1.68 -20.80 -33.00
CA LEU A 339 2.42 -20.40 -31.80
C LEU A 339 3.61 -21.32 -31.54
N LEU A 340 3.40 -22.65 -31.61
CA LEU A 340 4.45 -23.63 -31.37
C LEU A 340 5.56 -23.53 -32.41
N ASP A 341 5.21 -23.47 -33.69
CA ASP A 341 6.20 -23.40 -34.79
C ASP A 341 6.99 -22.10 -34.77
N ARG A 342 6.32 -20.96 -34.58
CA ARG A 342 6.98 -19.65 -34.43
C ARG A 342 7.95 -19.65 -33.25
N ARG A 343 7.52 -20.09 -32.07
CA ARG A 343 8.38 -20.05 -30.88
C ARG A 343 9.56 -20.99 -30.96
N VAL A 344 9.40 -22.15 -31.56
CA VAL A 344 10.52 -23.07 -31.78
C VAL A 344 11.55 -22.45 -32.72
N ASN A 345 11.11 -21.79 -33.79
CA ASN A 345 12.01 -21.12 -34.72
C ASN A 345 12.74 -19.95 -34.06
N GLU A 346 12.03 -19.08 -33.34
CA GLU A 346 12.64 -17.96 -32.61
C GLU A 346 13.59 -18.44 -31.50
N TRP A 347 13.24 -19.50 -30.77
CA TRP A 347 14.09 -20.08 -29.73
C TRP A 347 15.38 -20.68 -30.30
N LEU A 348 15.29 -21.38 -31.43
CA LEU A 348 16.46 -21.95 -32.11
C LEU A 348 17.34 -20.86 -32.72
N GLY A 349 16.76 -19.82 -33.31
CA GLY A 349 17.48 -18.69 -33.90
C GLY A 349 18.20 -17.81 -32.89
N ASN A 350 17.73 -17.76 -31.63
CA ASN A 350 18.28 -16.92 -30.57
C ASN A 350 18.99 -17.74 -29.48
N GLN A 351 19.87 -18.67 -29.87
CA GLN A 351 20.73 -19.45 -28.96
C GLN A 351 19.99 -20.15 -27.80
N ARG A 352 18.73 -20.54 -28.01
CA ARG A 352 17.90 -21.24 -27.02
C ARG A 352 17.60 -20.45 -25.73
N ASP A 353 17.47 -19.13 -25.83
CA ASP A 353 17.18 -18.23 -24.70
C ASP A 353 15.82 -18.54 -24.00
N SER A 354 15.81 -18.43 -22.67
CA SER A 354 14.64 -18.63 -21.82
C SER A 354 13.48 -17.65 -22.08
N ARG A 355 13.75 -16.49 -22.71
CA ARG A 355 12.70 -15.51 -23.10
C ARG A 355 11.67 -16.11 -24.03
N TYR A 356 12.02 -17.19 -24.74
CA TYR A 356 11.17 -17.87 -25.71
C TYR A 356 10.27 -18.96 -25.12
N PHE A 357 10.31 -19.16 -23.80
CA PHE A 357 9.51 -20.18 -23.14
C PHE A 357 8.03 -19.81 -23.10
N PHE A 358 7.19 -20.83 -23.18
CA PHE A 358 5.73 -20.69 -23.12
C PHE A 358 5.26 -20.33 -21.71
N ASN A 359 4.25 -19.47 -21.63
CA ASN A 359 3.55 -19.18 -20.38
C ASN A 359 2.50 -20.28 -20.06
N PHE A 360 1.82 -20.16 -18.91
CA PHE A 360 0.85 -21.17 -18.45
C PHE A 360 -0.33 -21.37 -19.43
N ARG A 361 -0.89 -20.27 -19.97
CA ARG A 361 -2.05 -20.34 -20.89
C ARG A 361 -1.66 -20.96 -22.22
N GLU A 362 -0.50 -20.60 -22.74
CA GLU A 362 0.07 -21.15 -23.98
C GLU A 362 0.35 -22.65 -23.85
N LEU A 363 0.97 -23.08 -22.75
CA LEU A 363 1.20 -24.50 -22.46
C LEU A 363 -0.11 -25.28 -22.36
N TRP A 364 -1.15 -24.69 -21.77
CA TRP A 364 -2.47 -25.31 -21.68
C TRP A 364 -3.13 -25.45 -23.05
N LEU A 365 -3.06 -24.42 -23.89
CA LEU A 365 -3.56 -24.45 -25.27
C LEU A 365 -2.84 -25.53 -26.10
N ILE A 366 -1.51 -25.58 -26.04
CA ILE A 366 -0.70 -26.59 -26.73
C ILE A 366 -1.01 -27.99 -26.19
N ARG A 367 -1.24 -28.15 -24.88
CA ARG A 367 -1.59 -29.43 -24.26
C ARG A 367 -2.97 -29.92 -24.72
N LYS A 368 -3.98 -29.03 -24.74
CA LYS A 368 -5.35 -29.33 -25.18
C LYS A 368 -5.39 -29.76 -26.64
N GLN A 369 -4.61 -29.09 -27.49
CA GLN A 369 -4.60 -29.33 -28.94
C GLN A 369 -3.49 -30.28 -29.42
N ARG A 370 -2.75 -30.90 -28.49
CA ARG A 370 -1.65 -31.83 -28.77
C ARG A 370 -1.98 -32.91 -29.80
N PRO A 371 -3.17 -33.54 -29.81
CA PRO A 371 -3.52 -34.59 -30.80
C PRO A 371 -3.65 -34.08 -32.23
N TYR A 372 -3.91 -32.79 -32.42
CA TYR A 372 -4.24 -32.18 -33.72
C TYR A 372 -3.09 -31.36 -34.31
N ILE A 373 -1.97 -31.25 -33.60
CA ILE A 373 -0.76 -30.56 -34.06
C ILE A 373 0.08 -31.53 -34.89
N ASP A 374 0.60 -31.08 -36.02
CA ASP A 374 1.58 -31.84 -36.80
C ASP A 374 2.96 -31.81 -36.12
N TRP A 375 3.39 -33.00 -35.68
CA TRP A 375 4.64 -33.23 -34.96
C TRP A 375 5.78 -33.69 -35.86
N SER A 376 5.56 -33.87 -37.17
CA SER A 376 6.56 -34.40 -38.10
C SER A 376 7.79 -33.50 -38.22
N ALA A 377 7.60 -32.18 -38.29
CA ALA A 377 8.68 -31.21 -38.36
C ALA A 377 9.21 -30.80 -36.96
N LYS A 378 10.53 -30.89 -36.76
CA LYS A 378 11.27 -30.40 -35.57
C LYS A 378 10.75 -30.94 -34.23
N ARG A 379 10.40 -32.23 -34.19
CA ARG A 379 9.75 -32.90 -33.05
C ARG A 379 10.54 -32.78 -31.74
N GLU A 380 11.84 -33.05 -31.78
CA GLU A 380 12.70 -33.03 -30.60
C GLU A 380 12.82 -31.61 -30.01
N GLN A 381 12.92 -30.60 -30.88
CA GLN A 381 13.01 -29.20 -30.48
C GLN A 381 11.68 -28.70 -29.89
N LYS A 382 10.55 -29.10 -30.46
CA LYS A 382 9.21 -28.84 -29.89
C LYS A 382 9.07 -29.43 -28.49
N GLU A 383 9.44 -30.69 -28.30
CA GLU A 383 9.33 -31.37 -27.01
C GLU A 383 10.25 -30.77 -25.94
N THR A 384 11.50 -30.44 -26.31
CA THR A 384 12.46 -29.86 -25.36
C THR A 384 12.04 -28.46 -24.90
N LEU A 385 11.55 -27.61 -25.81
CA LEU A 385 11.03 -26.28 -25.45
C LEU A 385 9.82 -26.37 -24.51
N ILE A 386 8.89 -27.30 -24.76
CA ILE A 386 7.73 -27.54 -23.90
C ILE A 386 8.17 -27.99 -22.50
N ARG A 387 9.08 -28.97 -22.39
CA ARG A 387 9.56 -29.47 -21.08
C ARG A 387 10.26 -28.38 -20.27
N ARG A 388 11.12 -27.56 -20.89
CA ARG A 388 11.81 -26.45 -20.21
C ARG A 388 10.84 -25.35 -19.79
N SER A 389 9.86 -25.02 -20.63
CA SER A 389 8.80 -24.06 -20.30
C SER A 389 7.95 -24.53 -19.13
N GLN A 390 7.56 -25.81 -19.11
CA GLN A 390 6.82 -26.42 -18.00
C GLN A 390 7.57 -26.34 -16.67
N ARG A 391 8.87 -26.67 -16.64
CA ARG A 391 9.68 -26.55 -15.40
C ARG A 391 9.68 -25.13 -14.85
N ARG A 392 9.78 -24.11 -15.70
CA ARG A 392 9.75 -22.70 -15.27
C ARG A 392 8.39 -22.29 -14.72
N VAL A 393 7.31 -22.67 -15.41
CA VAL A 393 5.94 -22.31 -15.01
C VAL A 393 5.54 -23.01 -13.72
N TYR A 394 5.78 -24.32 -13.61
CA TYR A 394 5.49 -25.05 -12.37
C TYR A 394 6.39 -24.61 -11.21
N GLY A 395 7.66 -24.28 -11.45
CA GLY A 395 8.53 -23.71 -10.43
C GLY A 395 8.01 -22.35 -9.91
N ARG A 396 7.57 -21.46 -10.80
CA ARG A 396 6.95 -20.18 -10.40
C ARG A 396 5.63 -20.38 -9.66
N LEU A 397 4.78 -21.30 -10.12
CA LEU A 397 3.52 -21.63 -9.44
C LEU A 397 3.76 -22.21 -8.05
N ALA A 398 4.78 -23.06 -7.88
CA ALA A 398 5.16 -23.58 -6.57
C ALA A 398 5.58 -22.46 -5.61
N VAL A 399 6.38 -21.48 -6.06
CA VAL A 399 6.76 -20.31 -5.25
C VAL A 399 5.53 -19.48 -4.87
N VAL A 400 4.62 -19.23 -5.82
CA VAL A 400 3.38 -18.47 -5.56
C VAL A 400 2.49 -19.21 -4.57
N LEU A 401 2.30 -20.52 -4.72
CA LEU A 401 1.54 -21.34 -3.78
C LEU A 401 2.18 -21.35 -2.38
N LEU A 402 3.51 -21.41 -2.30
CA LEU A 402 4.23 -21.35 -1.04
C LEU A 402 4.03 -19.99 -0.36
N LEU A 403 4.06 -18.89 -1.12
CA LEU A 403 3.73 -17.54 -0.63
C LEU A 403 2.27 -17.44 -0.18
N ILE A 404 1.31 -17.98 -0.94
CA ILE A 404 -0.12 -17.98 -0.55
C ILE A 404 -0.31 -18.80 0.72
N SER A 405 0.31 -19.96 0.84
CA SER A 405 0.27 -20.78 2.06
C SER A 405 0.95 -20.09 3.25
N LEU A 406 2.05 -19.36 3.03
CA LEU A 406 2.71 -18.58 4.07
C LEU A 406 1.81 -17.42 4.54
N VAL A 407 1.24 -16.66 3.61
CA VAL A 407 0.33 -15.54 3.92
C VAL A 407 -0.95 -16.04 4.57
N GLY A 408 -1.53 -17.13 4.07
CA GLY A 408 -2.69 -17.79 4.65
C GLY A 408 -2.38 -18.39 6.02
N GLY A 409 -1.20 -18.96 6.22
CA GLY A 409 -0.72 -19.49 7.49
C GLY A 409 -0.51 -18.39 8.53
N VAL A 410 0.15 -17.29 8.15
CA VAL A 410 0.35 -16.12 9.03
C VAL A 410 -0.99 -15.44 9.34
N GLY A 411 -1.85 -15.24 8.33
CA GLY A 411 -3.18 -14.67 8.53
C GLY A 411 -4.08 -15.56 9.40
N GLY A 412 -4.01 -16.87 9.20
CA GLY A 412 -4.68 -17.86 10.04
C GLY A 412 -4.17 -17.83 11.48
N TRP A 413 -2.83 -17.78 11.66
CA TRP A 413 -2.21 -17.65 12.97
C TRP A 413 -2.66 -16.37 13.70
N LEU A 414 -2.61 -15.22 13.03
CA LEU A 414 -3.04 -13.93 13.58
C LEU A 414 -4.51 -13.91 14.03
N ARG A 415 -5.39 -14.60 13.28
CA ARG A 415 -6.84 -14.53 13.52
C ARG A 415 -7.36 -15.60 14.47
N PHE A 416 -6.76 -16.80 14.45
CA PHE A 416 -7.33 -17.99 15.11
C PHE A 416 -6.47 -18.53 16.26
N THR A 417 -5.28 -17.98 16.52
CA THR A 417 -4.47 -18.39 17.69
C THR A 417 -4.41 -17.27 18.73
N PRO A 418 -4.46 -17.59 20.03
CA PRO A 418 -4.31 -16.60 21.09
C PRO A 418 -3.02 -15.79 20.97
N SER A 419 -1.90 -16.44 20.65
CA SER A 419 -0.60 -15.77 20.45
C SER A 419 -0.61 -14.78 19.28
N GLY A 420 -1.30 -15.13 18.18
CA GLY A 420 -1.45 -14.26 17.03
C GLY A 420 -2.35 -13.05 17.32
N GLN A 421 -3.46 -13.26 18.04
CA GLN A 421 -4.34 -12.17 18.45
C GLN A 421 -3.65 -11.20 19.43
N LEU A 422 -2.87 -11.72 20.38
CA LEU A 422 -2.02 -10.91 21.25
C LEU A 422 -1.01 -10.08 20.44
N GLN A 423 -0.39 -10.66 19.42
CA GLN A 423 0.54 -9.95 18.55
C GLN A 423 -0.14 -8.78 17.80
N VAL A 424 -1.40 -8.96 17.36
CA VAL A 424 -2.20 -7.89 16.75
C VAL A 424 -2.47 -6.75 17.75
N MET A 425 -2.65 -7.05 19.04
CA MET A 425 -2.81 -6.02 20.08
C MET A 425 -1.50 -5.29 20.40
N TYR A 426 -0.33 -5.95 20.29
CA TYR A 426 0.96 -5.31 20.56
C TYR A 426 1.38 -4.29 19.51
N TRP A 427 1.04 -4.50 18.24
CA TRP A 427 1.47 -3.63 17.14
C TRP A 427 0.98 -2.17 17.28
N PRO A 428 -0.29 -1.90 17.62
CA PRO A 428 -0.75 -0.54 17.89
C PRO A 428 -0.12 0.09 19.13
N ILE A 429 0.16 -0.70 20.17
CA ILE A 429 0.70 -0.17 21.45
C ILE A 429 2.04 0.53 21.23
N THR A 430 2.93 -0.05 20.43
CA THR A 430 4.22 0.59 20.12
C THR A 430 4.06 1.86 19.27
N PHE A 431 3.07 1.89 18.37
CA PHE A 431 2.78 3.05 17.54
C PHE A 431 2.19 4.22 18.36
N TYR A 432 1.19 3.95 19.20
CA TYR A 432 0.51 4.95 20.01
C TYR A 432 1.31 5.43 21.23
N ALA A 433 2.36 4.70 21.62
CA ALA A 433 3.30 5.12 22.66
C ALA A 433 3.96 6.48 22.34
N SER A 434 4.19 6.79 21.07
CA SER A 434 4.93 7.99 20.62
C SER A 434 4.24 9.34 20.88
N GLY A 435 2.97 9.37 21.29
CA GLY A 435 2.18 10.60 21.40
C GLY A 435 2.26 11.36 22.74
N SER A 436 2.67 10.72 23.84
CA SER A 436 2.74 11.33 25.17
C SER A 436 3.62 10.51 26.12
N VAL A 437 4.35 11.18 27.01
CA VAL A 437 5.13 10.55 28.10
C VAL A 437 4.28 9.56 28.91
N SER A 438 2.99 9.87 29.13
CA SER A 438 2.09 8.96 29.83
C SER A 438 1.75 7.70 29.03
N ASN A 439 1.65 7.81 27.71
CA ASN A 439 1.40 6.67 26.83
C ASN A 439 2.63 5.77 26.73
N VAL A 440 3.83 6.35 26.70
CA VAL A 440 5.09 5.60 26.74
C VAL A 440 5.17 4.73 28.00
N ILE A 441 4.84 5.30 29.16
CA ILE A 441 4.89 4.59 30.44
C ILE A 441 3.82 3.50 30.46
N ALA A 442 2.58 3.83 30.12
CA ALA A 442 1.49 2.84 30.06
C ALA A 442 1.84 1.67 29.11
N ALA A 443 2.43 1.96 27.95
CA ALA A 443 2.88 0.94 27.01
C ALA A 443 4.01 0.08 27.60
N GLY A 444 5.01 0.70 28.23
CA GLY A 444 6.09 0.01 28.94
C GLY A 444 5.53 -0.94 30.02
N THR A 445 4.63 -0.44 30.86
CA THR A 445 4.00 -1.20 31.95
C THR A 445 3.17 -2.37 31.41
N VAL A 446 2.46 -2.21 30.29
CA VAL A 446 1.74 -3.31 29.63
C VAL A 446 2.70 -4.39 29.12
N PHE A 447 3.83 -4.01 28.51
CA PHE A 447 4.85 -4.98 28.10
C PHE A 447 5.47 -5.70 29.30
N ALA A 448 5.72 -4.99 30.40
CA ALA A 448 6.22 -5.57 31.64
C ALA A 448 5.22 -6.57 32.26
N LYS A 449 3.92 -6.24 32.29
CA LYS A 449 2.84 -7.14 32.74
C LYS A 449 2.76 -8.44 31.95
N ASN A 450 3.14 -8.41 30.67
CA ASN A 450 3.22 -9.62 29.84
C ASN A 450 4.64 -10.22 29.80
N GLU A 451 5.47 -9.95 30.80
CA GLU A 451 6.85 -10.47 30.95
C GLU A 451 7.79 -10.10 29.78
N GLN A 452 7.43 -9.15 28.93
CA GLN A 452 8.26 -8.66 27.82
C GLN A 452 9.17 -7.52 28.30
N TRP A 453 9.88 -7.74 29.40
CA TRP A 453 10.73 -6.77 30.11
C TRP A 453 11.72 -6.05 29.18
N ALA A 454 12.42 -6.80 28.32
CA ALA A 454 13.38 -6.20 27.39
C ALA A 454 12.73 -5.20 26.42
N LYS A 455 11.50 -5.48 25.96
CA LYS A 455 10.74 -4.55 25.10
C LYS A 455 10.23 -3.36 25.90
N ALA A 456 9.75 -3.58 27.13
CA ALA A 456 9.31 -2.52 28.03
C ALA A 456 10.44 -1.50 28.25
N PHE A 457 11.61 -1.95 28.68
CA PHE A 457 12.77 -1.08 28.93
C PHE A 457 13.23 -0.35 27.67
N ASN A 458 13.37 -1.06 26.55
CA ASN A 458 13.80 -0.45 25.29
C ASN A 458 12.81 0.62 24.80
N LEU A 459 11.50 0.35 24.87
CA LEU A 459 10.47 1.29 24.46
C LEU A 459 10.51 2.56 25.30
N VAL A 460 10.58 2.44 26.63
CA VAL A 460 10.62 3.59 27.53
C VAL A 460 11.93 4.36 27.36
N GLN A 461 13.07 3.67 27.29
CA GLN A 461 14.38 4.29 27.11
C GLN A 461 14.45 5.07 25.79
N THR A 462 14.04 4.47 24.68
CA THR A 462 14.14 5.10 23.35
C THR A 462 13.29 6.36 23.23
N HIS A 463 12.13 6.41 23.90
CA HIS A 463 11.22 7.56 23.81
C HIS A 463 11.51 8.64 24.86
N LEU A 464 11.92 8.27 26.08
CA LEU A 464 12.21 9.25 27.13
C LEU A 464 13.64 9.77 27.03
N HIS A 465 14.61 8.93 26.67
CA HIS A 465 16.02 9.27 26.48
C HIS A 465 16.46 8.96 25.03
N PRO A 466 15.98 9.71 24.02
CA PRO A 466 16.41 9.50 22.65
C PRO A 466 17.91 9.78 22.49
N THR A 467 18.57 8.98 21.67
CA THR A 467 20.00 9.16 21.39
C THR A 467 20.27 10.52 20.73
N GLY A 468 21.19 11.28 21.31
CA GLY A 468 21.61 12.59 20.80
C GLY A 468 20.88 13.80 21.38
N THR A 469 19.89 13.60 22.27
CA THR A 469 19.27 14.68 23.05
C THR A 469 19.53 14.50 24.54
N PRO A 470 20.01 15.53 25.26
CA PRO A 470 20.15 15.43 26.71
C PRO A 470 18.76 15.29 27.35
N PRO A 471 18.58 14.35 28.30
CA PRO A 471 17.29 14.16 28.93
C PRO A 471 16.92 15.33 29.84
N SER A 472 15.64 15.63 29.89
CA SER A 472 15.07 16.67 30.76
C SER A 472 14.70 16.10 32.13
N PRO A 473 14.66 16.93 33.19
CA PRO A 473 14.17 16.50 34.51
C PRO A 473 12.76 15.89 34.47
N SER A 474 11.89 16.35 33.56
CA SER A 474 10.57 15.76 33.38
C SER A 474 10.59 14.36 32.77
N GLN A 475 11.55 14.05 31.90
CA GLN A 475 11.74 12.70 31.35
C GLN A 475 12.33 11.77 32.40
N ASP A 476 13.25 12.27 33.22
CA ASP A 476 13.83 11.54 34.34
C ASP A 476 12.79 11.21 35.40
N ALA A 477 11.94 12.17 35.78
CA ALA A 477 10.80 11.93 36.66
C ALA A 477 9.82 10.89 36.09
N ALA A 478 9.62 10.91 34.77
CA ALA A 478 8.80 9.92 34.08
C ALA A 478 9.43 8.51 34.14
N MET A 479 10.75 8.39 34.01
CA MET A 479 11.45 7.12 34.21
C MET A 479 11.31 6.59 35.63
N VAL A 480 11.40 7.47 36.64
CA VAL A 480 11.15 7.09 38.04
C VAL A 480 9.75 6.50 38.21
N ARG A 481 8.73 7.10 37.59
CA ARG A 481 7.36 6.56 37.63
C ARG A 481 7.27 5.17 37.01
N PHE A 482 7.88 4.96 35.84
CA PHE A 482 7.91 3.63 35.23
C PHE A 482 8.68 2.61 36.08
N ILE A 483 9.80 3.00 36.70
CA ILE A 483 10.56 2.15 37.62
C ILE A 483 9.68 1.75 38.80
N GLY A 484 8.96 2.68 39.42
CA GLY A 484 8.04 2.39 40.52
C GLY A 484 6.94 1.39 40.14
N GLU A 485 6.30 1.58 38.97
CA GLU A 485 5.31 0.63 38.45
C GLU A 485 5.94 -0.75 38.15
N ALA A 486 7.15 -0.77 37.58
CA ALA A 486 7.86 -2.00 37.27
C ALA A 486 8.31 -2.77 38.52
N THR A 487 8.76 -2.07 39.57
CA THR A 487 9.12 -2.68 40.86
C THR A 487 7.89 -3.32 41.52
N ASP A 488 6.75 -2.60 41.57
CA ASP A 488 5.51 -3.13 42.14
C ASP A 488 5.03 -4.38 41.39
N LEU A 489 5.13 -4.36 40.05
CA LEU A 489 4.82 -5.53 39.23
C LEU A 489 5.74 -6.72 39.49
N LEU A 490 7.04 -6.49 39.72
CA LEU A 490 7.97 -7.58 40.01
C LEU A 490 7.73 -8.19 41.39
N ILE A 491 7.47 -7.37 42.40
CA ILE A 491 7.13 -7.82 43.75
C ILE A 491 5.87 -8.70 43.71
N LYS A 492 4.83 -8.27 42.98
CA LYS A 492 3.56 -9.01 42.84
C LYS A 492 3.62 -10.16 41.83
N SER A 493 4.74 -10.35 41.13
CA SER A 493 4.84 -11.35 40.07
C SER A 493 4.99 -12.76 40.65
N THR A 494 4.42 -13.75 39.97
CA THR A 494 4.65 -15.17 40.26
C THR A 494 5.93 -15.71 39.62
N LEU A 495 6.86 -14.82 39.25
CA LEU A 495 8.14 -15.21 38.65
C LEU A 495 9.02 -15.89 39.71
N PRO A 496 9.80 -16.92 39.34
CA PRO A 496 10.86 -17.45 40.20
C PRO A 496 11.82 -16.34 40.68
N LYS A 497 12.28 -16.44 41.93
CA LYS A 497 13.12 -15.43 42.61
C LYS A 497 14.38 -15.08 41.80
N ASP A 498 15.02 -16.06 41.15
CA ASP A 498 16.18 -15.86 40.26
C ASP A 498 15.85 -14.95 39.05
N LYS A 499 14.67 -15.12 38.45
CA LYS A 499 14.21 -14.28 37.34
C LYS A 499 13.80 -12.88 37.79
N GLN A 500 13.20 -12.77 38.98
CA GLN A 500 12.90 -11.47 39.58
C GLN A 500 14.20 -10.68 39.78
N ILE A 501 15.20 -11.26 40.46
CA ILE A 501 16.53 -10.66 40.65
C ILE A 501 17.13 -10.22 39.32
N GLN A 502 17.05 -11.05 38.27
CA GLN A 502 17.53 -10.68 36.94
C GLN A 502 16.82 -9.44 36.37
N GLN A 503 15.50 -9.29 36.58
CA GLN A 503 14.79 -8.09 36.14
C GLN A 503 15.10 -6.87 37.03
N PHE A 504 15.32 -7.06 38.33
CA PHE A 504 15.79 -5.99 39.22
C PHE A 504 17.16 -5.46 38.78
N GLN A 505 18.10 -6.33 38.44
CA GLN A 505 19.39 -5.89 37.88
C GLN A 505 19.24 -5.09 36.57
N ARG A 506 18.23 -5.40 35.75
CA ARG A 506 17.90 -4.59 34.57
C ARG A 506 17.30 -3.24 34.96
N LEU A 507 16.44 -3.19 35.98
CA LEU A 507 15.91 -1.94 36.54
C LEU A 507 17.03 -1.07 37.11
N VAL A 508 18.01 -1.64 37.80
CA VAL A 508 19.19 -0.92 38.31
C VAL A 508 19.96 -0.28 37.16
N LYS A 509 20.27 -1.05 36.10
CA LYS A 509 20.92 -0.52 34.90
C LYS A 509 20.09 0.58 34.24
N PHE A 510 18.77 0.42 34.22
CA PHE A 510 17.85 1.41 33.67
C PHE A 510 17.83 2.69 34.53
N ALA A 511 17.78 2.59 35.85
CA ALA A 511 17.88 3.71 36.79
C ALA A 511 19.20 4.47 36.67
N GLN A 512 20.31 3.76 36.40
CA GLN A 512 21.62 4.39 36.19
C GLN A 512 21.69 5.32 34.98
N THR A 513 20.75 5.22 34.02
CA THR A 513 20.70 6.11 32.85
C THR A 513 20.10 7.49 33.15
N ILE A 514 19.37 7.62 34.27
CA ILE A 514 18.81 8.89 34.75
C ILE A 514 19.94 9.88 35.04
N GLN A 515 19.79 11.12 34.57
CA GLN A 515 20.83 12.16 34.70
C GLN A 515 20.58 13.09 35.88
N ASP A 516 19.32 13.41 36.16
CA ASP A 516 18.91 14.20 37.32
C ASP A 516 19.17 13.41 38.60
N ASP A 517 20.04 13.95 39.45
CA ASP A 517 20.52 13.27 40.66
C ASP A 517 19.38 12.97 41.66
N GLY A 518 18.39 13.86 41.76
CA GLY A 518 17.20 13.64 42.60
C GLY A 518 16.34 12.50 42.08
N SER A 519 16.04 12.50 40.79
CA SER A 519 15.28 11.42 40.14
C SER A 519 16.04 10.09 40.21
N LYS A 520 17.35 10.10 40.03
CA LYS A 520 18.21 8.92 40.11
C LYS A 520 18.23 8.33 41.51
N SER A 521 18.43 9.18 42.53
CA SER A 521 18.36 8.79 43.94
C SER A 521 17.00 8.15 44.27
N ASN A 522 15.91 8.78 43.83
CA ASN A 522 14.56 8.27 44.04
C ASN A 522 14.31 6.91 43.37
N ALA A 523 14.78 6.74 42.14
CA ALA A 523 14.67 5.47 41.41
C ALA A 523 15.47 4.35 42.09
N LEU A 524 16.71 4.61 42.48
CA LEU A 524 17.56 3.62 43.18
C LEU A 524 16.95 3.23 44.53
N ARG A 525 16.42 4.19 45.29
CA ARG A 525 15.70 3.93 46.55
C ARG A 525 14.44 3.09 46.34
N ALA A 526 13.65 3.36 45.30
CA ALA A 526 12.45 2.58 45.00
C ALA A 526 12.81 1.12 44.69
N ILE A 527 13.90 0.90 43.93
CA ILE A 527 14.44 -0.43 43.66
C ILE A 527 14.96 -1.08 44.95
N ALA A 528 15.71 -0.35 45.78
CA ALA A 528 16.21 -0.86 47.06
C ALA A 528 15.08 -1.30 47.99
N THR A 529 14.02 -0.49 48.09
CA THR A 529 12.82 -0.83 48.89
C THR A 529 12.18 -2.13 48.40
N ALA A 530 12.11 -2.31 47.08
CA ALA A 530 11.60 -3.55 46.49
C ALA A 530 12.55 -4.74 46.69
N SER A 531 13.87 -4.51 46.69
CA SER A 531 14.87 -5.53 47.04
C SER A 531 14.75 -5.99 48.50
N VAL A 532 14.43 -5.07 49.44
CA VAL A 532 14.11 -5.43 50.83
C VAL A 532 12.91 -6.38 50.88
N GLN A 533 11.85 -6.07 50.10
CA GLN A 533 10.66 -6.92 50.02
C GLN A 533 10.91 -8.29 49.39
N LEU A 534 12.05 -8.47 48.71
CA LEU A 534 12.46 -9.74 48.11
C LEU A 534 13.61 -10.42 48.86
N GLU A 535 13.92 -9.93 50.07
CA GLU A 535 14.96 -10.49 50.95
C GLU A 535 16.35 -10.51 50.29
N ASP A 536 16.66 -9.52 49.44
CA ASP A 536 17.99 -9.30 48.87
C ASP A 536 18.63 -8.07 49.53
N GLU A 537 18.93 -8.22 50.83
CA GLU A 537 19.40 -7.14 51.70
C GLU A 537 20.76 -6.60 51.27
N ALA A 538 21.66 -7.47 50.79
CA ALA A 538 22.96 -7.06 50.27
C ALA A 538 22.79 -6.11 49.07
N THR A 539 21.93 -6.45 48.11
CA THR A 539 21.66 -5.57 46.97
C THR A 539 20.91 -4.32 47.39
N ALA A 540 19.99 -4.41 48.36
CA ALA A 540 19.30 -3.24 48.88
C ALA A 540 20.27 -2.23 49.54
N ALA A 541 21.22 -2.71 50.34
CA ALA A 541 22.26 -1.87 50.97
C ALA A 541 23.15 -1.19 49.92
N GLU A 542 23.63 -1.95 48.91
CA GLU A 542 24.40 -1.38 47.80
C GLU A 542 23.63 -0.28 47.05
N LEU A 543 22.33 -0.51 46.79
CA LEU A 543 21.48 0.44 46.09
C LEU A 543 21.15 1.67 46.93
N LEU A 544 20.98 1.54 48.25
CA LEU A 544 20.82 2.69 49.15
C LEU A 544 22.08 3.54 49.24
N ASN A 545 23.26 2.92 49.26
CA ASN A 545 24.54 3.65 49.19
C ASN A 545 24.68 4.41 47.86
N ALA A 546 24.28 3.79 46.74
CA ALA A 546 24.24 4.47 45.45
C ALA A 546 23.21 5.62 45.43
N ALA A 547 22.03 5.42 46.02
CA ALA A 547 21.00 6.45 46.16
C ALA A 547 21.48 7.62 47.04
N LEU A 548 22.20 7.33 48.13
CA LEU A 548 22.82 8.31 49.02
C LEU A 548 23.85 9.14 48.27
N THR A 549 24.73 8.49 47.52
CA THR A 549 25.76 9.18 46.72
C THR A 549 25.12 10.16 45.74
N SER A 550 24.05 9.76 45.04
CA SER A 550 23.28 10.66 44.18
C SER A 550 22.52 11.74 44.96
N ALA A 551 21.96 11.44 46.14
CA ALA A 551 21.31 12.47 46.95
C ALA A 551 22.32 13.54 47.41
N GLN A 552 23.56 13.15 47.71
CA GLN A 552 24.59 14.06 48.18
C GLN A 552 25.02 15.10 47.13
N THR A 553 24.87 14.82 45.83
CA THR A 553 25.22 15.76 44.75
C THR A 553 24.13 16.81 44.49
N ILE A 554 22.92 16.62 45.03
CA ILE A 554 21.82 17.59 44.95
C ILE A 554 22.25 18.91 45.60
N GLN A 555 22.09 20.01 44.85
CA GLN A 555 22.51 21.35 45.27
C GLN A 555 21.48 22.05 46.18
N ASP A 556 20.20 21.80 45.94
CA ASP A 556 19.11 22.39 46.74
C ASP A 556 18.95 21.61 48.04
N ASP A 557 19.21 22.28 49.17
CA ASP A 557 19.18 21.66 50.50
C ASP A 557 17.82 21.05 50.85
N ARG A 558 16.70 21.60 50.34
CA ARG A 558 15.37 21.05 50.59
C ARG A 558 15.16 19.73 49.87
N TYR A 559 15.44 19.69 48.56
CA TYR A 559 15.33 18.45 47.79
C TYR A 559 16.34 17.39 48.25
N LYS A 560 17.53 17.83 48.66
CA LYS A 560 18.55 16.97 49.26
C LYS A 560 18.06 16.37 50.57
N SER A 561 17.51 17.19 51.46
CA SER A 561 16.99 16.73 52.75
C SER A 561 15.81 15.79 52.60
N ASP A 562 14.90 16.04 51.65
CA ASP A 562 13.78 15.12 51.35
C ASP A 562 14.29 13.78 50.80
N ALA A 563 15.25 13.77 49.87
CA ALA A 563 15.84 12.53 49.35
C ALA A 563 16.55 11.72 50.47
N LEU A 564 17.33 12.40 51.32
CA LEU A 564 18.03 11.78 52.44
C LEU A 564 17.06 11.20 53.49
N ARG A 565 15.97 11.91 53.80
CA ARG A 565 14.89 11.42 54.68
C ARG A 565 14.34 10.09 54.19
N GLU A 566 13.98 10.03 52.91
CA GLU A 566 13.40 8.84 52.30
C GLU A 566 14.39 7.66 52.28
N ILE A 567 15.69 7.91 52.07
CA ILE A 567 16.74 6.88 52.15
C ILE A 567 16.91 6.39 53.59
N ALA A 568 16.90 7.28 54.58
CA ALA A 568 17.00 6.92 56.00
C ALA A 568 15.81 6.07 56.46
N ALA A 569 14.60 6.41 56.02
CA ALA A 569 13.40 5.63 56.30
C ALA A 569 13.47 4.21 55.71
N THR A 570 13.95 4.08 54.46
CA THR A 570 14.16 2.75 53.85
C THR A 570 15.29 1.97 54.53
N SER A 571 16.37 2.62 54.97
CA SER A 571 17.47 1.98 55.70
C SER A 571 17.04 1.44 57.06
N TRP A 572 16.12 2.11 57.78
CA TRP A 572 15.55 1.57 59.01
C TRP A 572 14.85 0.22 58.80
N ALA A 573 14.26 0.00 57.63
CA ALA A 573 13.60 -1.25 57.30
C ALA A 573 14.58 -2.43 57.08
N LEU A 574 15.88 -2.17 56.90
CA LEU A 574 16.93 -3.17 56.61
C LEU A 574 17.61 -3.78 57.84
N GLY A 575 17.38 -3.26 59.06
CA GLY A 575 17.84 -3.91 60.30
C GLY A 575 19.36 -3.84 60.61
N ASP A 576 20.25 -3.54 59.66
CA ASP A 576 21.69 -3.39 59.96
C ASP A 576 22.02 -2.05 60.63
N VAL A 577 22.23 -2.12 61.95
CA VAL A 577 22.45 -0.98 62.86
C VAL A 577 23.70 -0.16 62.55
N GLN A 578 24.74 -0.76 61.95
CA GLN A 578 26.05 -0.10 61.86
C GLN A 578 26.19 0.77 60.61
N GLU A 579 25.68 0.32 59.46
CA GLU A 579 25.64 1.10 58.22
C GLU A 579 24.55 2.19 58.29
N GLN A 580 23.45 1.88 58.98
CA GLN A 580 22.37 2.82 59.30
C GLN A 580 22.87 4.07 60.03
N GLN A 581 23.86 3.94 60.92
CA GLN A 581 24.34 5.06 61.73
C GLN A 581 25.19 6.06 60.98
N SER A 582 26.02 5.58 60.05
CA SER A 582 26.76 6.42 59.11
C SER A 582 25.80 7.25 58.25
N LEU A 583 24.73 6.60 57.75
CA LEU A 583 23.70 7.24 56.96
C LEU A 583 22.92 8.29 57.76
N LEU A 584 22.46 7.95 58.97
CA LEU A 584 21.75 8.88 59.84
C LEU A 584 22.60 10.10 60.20
N ASP A 585 23.89 9.92 60.50
CA ASP A 585 24.78 11.05 60.79
C ASP A 585 24.94 11.98 59.56
N ALA A 586 25.04 11.43 58.35
CA ALA A 586 25.07 12.21 57.10
C ALA A 586 23.75 12.96 56.84
N VAL A 587 22.60 12.34 57.09
CA VAL A 587 21.27 12.99 56.99
C VAL A 587 21.15 14.12 58.01
N GLN A 588 21.64 13.91 59.24
CA GLN A 588 21.59 14.90 60.32
C GLN A 588 22.33 16.18 59.93
N GLU A 589 23.56 16.03 59.42
CA GLU A 589 24.41 17.16 59.04
C GLU A 589 23.74 18.06 58.01
N VAL A 590 23.15 17.44 56.97
CA VAL A 590 22.45 18.17 55.89
C VAL A 590 21.16 18.80 56.40
N ALA A 591 20.35 18.07 57.15
CA ALA A 591 19.08 18.57 57.67
C ALA A 591 19.28 19.78 58.61
N GLN A 592 20.32 19.75 59.45
CA GLN A 592 20.70 20.86 60.32
C GLN A 592 21.19 22.08 59.52
N ARG A 593 21.98 21.88 58.46
CA ARG A 593 22.45 22.95 57.57
C ARG A 593 21.28 23.67 56.89
N GLY A 594 20.33 22.92 56.35
CA GLY A 594 19.16 23.46 55.64
C GLY A 594 17.99 23.90 56.53
N ARG A 595 18.10 23.68 57.85
CA ARG A 595 17.05 23.90 58.86
C ARG A 595 15.72 23.20 58.55
N HIS A 596 15.77 21.97 58.03
CA HIS A 596 14.56 21.23 57.65
C HIS A 596 13.91 20.55 58.85
N GLY A 597 13.02 21.26 59.53
CA GLY A 597 12.36 20.79 60.75
C GLY A 597 11.70 19.41 60.61
N GLY A 598 10.99 19.13 59.51
CA GLY A 598 10.31 17.84 59.32
C GLY A 598 11.26 16.63 59.36
N VAL A 599 12.38 16.70 58.63
CA VAL A 599 13.39 15.62 58.61
C VAL A 599 14.01 15.44 59.99
N ILE A 600 14.27 16.54 60.69
CA ILE A 600 14.86 16.52 62.01
C ILE A 600 13.92 15.87 63.04
N LEU A 601 12.61 16.13 62.96
CA LEU A 601 11.62 15.49 63.84
C LEU A 601 11.53 13.98 63.59
N GLU A 602 11.56 13.53 62.33
CA GLU A 602 11.61 12.09 62.03
C GLU A 602 12.88 11.43 62.55
N MET A 603 14.04 12.09 62.42
CA MET A 603 15.30 11.60 62.98
C MET A 603 15.27 11.52 64.51
N VAL A 604 14.62 12.48 65.17
CA VAL A 604 14.39 12.45 66.63
C VAL A 604 13.64 11.17 67.03
N LEU A 605 12.59 10.81 66.29
CA LEU A 605 11.82 9.59 66.54
C LEU A 605 12.63 8.33 66.25
N LEU A 606 13.41 8.30 65.16
CA LEU A 606 14.30 7.19 64.83
C LEU A 606 15.37 6.97 65.91
N TYR A 607 16.04 8.04 66.38
CA TYR A 607 17.00 7.94 67.47
C TYR A 607 16.34 7.47 68.77
N ALA A 608 15.10 7.88 69.05
CA ALA A 608 14.38 7.43 70.23
C ALA A 608 13.98 5.94 70.16
N LYS A 609 13.57 5.45 68.98
CA LYS A 609 13.32 4.02 68.74
C LYS A 609 14.58 3.17 68.91
N GLN A 610 15.75 3.74 68.62
CA GLN A 610 17.07 3.12 68.88
C GLN A 610 17.61 3.33 70.31
N GLU A 611 16.78 3.81 71.24
CA GLU A 611 17.15 4.15 72.62
C GLU A 611 18.27 5.22 72.76
N GLN A 612 18.58 5.96 71.70
CA GLN A 612 19.56 7.04 71.69
C GLN A 612 18.95 8.35 72.20
N TRP A 613 18.36 8.30 73.39
CA TRP A 613 17.61 9.39 74.03
C TRP A 613 18.40 10.69 74.11
N ASN A 614 19.71 10.61 74.38
CA ASN A 614 20.58 11.77 74.43
C ASN A 614 20.66 12.49 73.08
N ARG A 615 20.78 11.74 71.99
CA ARG A 615 20.79 12.30 70.63
C ARG A 615 19.42 12.84 70.26
N ALA A 616 18.35 12.06 70.45
CA ALA A 616 16.97 12.47 70.19
C ALA A 616 16.60 13.79 70.92
N LEU A 617 16.88 13.89 72.22
CA LEU A 617 16.59 15.09 73.00
C LEU A 617 17.49 16.26 72.62
N SER A 618 18.77 16.02 72.32
CA SER A 618 19.69 17.07 71.88
C SER A 618 19.23 17.70 70.57
N LEU A 619 18.75 16.87 69.63
CA LEU A 619 18.28 17.27 68.32
C LEU A 619 16.91 17.99 68.41
N LEU A 620 15.99 17.48 69.23
CA LEU A 620 14.67 18.08 69.44
C LEU A 620 14.71 19.45 70.14
N ARG A 621 15.65 19.65 71.08
CA ARG A 621 15.81 20.94 71.78
C ARG A 621 16.07 22.11 70.83
N GLY A 622 16.63 21.86 69.64
CA GLY A 622 16.82 22.88 68.61
C GLY A 622 15.55 23.24 67.83
N TYR A 623 14.49 22.42 67.90
CA TYR A 623 13.33 22.49 66.98
C TYR A 623 11.96 22.57 67.64
N GLY A 624 11.81 22.19 68.91
CA GLY A 624 10.65 22.54 69.76
C GLY A 624 9.27 22.22 69.16
N ASN A 625 8.95 20.94 68.95
CA ASN A 625 7.63 20.50 68.50
C ASN A 625 6.91 19.68 69.59
N VAL A 626 5.72 20.13 70.01
CA VAL A 626 4.92 19.51 71.09
C VAL A 626 4.45 18.10 70.71
N ASP A 627 4.04 17.88 69.46
CA ASP A 627 3.58 16.58 68.98
C ASP A 627 4.73 15.57 68.99
N THR A 628 5.92 15.97 68.56
CA THR A 628 7.12 15.12 68.63
C THR A 628 7.57 14.86 70.07
N PHE A 629 7.39 15.82 70.98
CA PHE A 629 7.59 15.56 72.42
C PHE A 629 6.58 14.54 72.94
N ALA A 630 5.31 14.62 72.53
CA ALA A 630 4.28 13.65 72.90
C ALA A 630 4.64 12.26 72.36
N GLU A 631 5.03 12.14 71.09
CA GLU A 631 5.48 10.88 70.49
C GLU A 631 6.72 10.30 71.18
N LEU A 632 7.73 11.13 71.52
CA LEU A 632 8.88 10.67 72.31
C LEU A 632 8.46 10.12 73.67
N LEU A 633 7.51 10.79 74.33
CA LEU A 633 6.96 10.32 75.61
C LEU A 633 6.16 9.04 75.42
N THR A 634 5.43 8.88 74.32
CA THR A 634 4.73 7.64 73.96
C THR A 634 5.72 6.50 73.74
N ILE A 635 6.75 6.67 72.90
CA ILE A 635 7.81 5.68 72.67
C ILE A 635 8.46 5.29 74.01
N ARG A 636 8.70 6.26 74.90
CA ARG A 636 9.27 6.03 76.23
C ARG A 636 8.31 5.30 77.17
N ALA A 637 7.03 5.64 77.13
CA ALA A 637 5.99 5.02 77.96
C ALA A 637 5.80 3.56 77.55
N GLU A 638 5.69 3.28 76.25
CA GLU A 638 5.61 1.94 75.69
C GLU A 638 6.89 1.12 75.92
N SER A 639 8.08 1.72 75.81
CA SER A 639 9.36 1.05 76.15
C SER A 639 9.42 0.62 77.62
N ARG A 640 8.76 1.36 78.53
CA ARG A 640 8.66 1.00 79.96
C ARG A 640 7.50 0.07 80.28
N ASN A 641 6.44 0.14 79.48
CA ASN A 641 5.24 -0.64 79.65
C ASN A 641 4.76 -1.11 78.28
N PRO A 642 5.31 -2.22 77.76
CA PRO A 642 4.98 -2.72 76.42
C PRO A 642 3.49 -3.04 76.24
N LYS A 643 2.72 -3.19 77.32
CA LYS A 643 1.25 -3.35 77.27
C LYS A 643 0.49 -2.18 76.65
N LEU A 644 1.15 -1.02 76.48
CA LEU A 644 0.57 0.15 75.84
C LEU A 644 0.66 0.11 74.31
N ILE A 645 1.37 -0.87 73.76
CA ILE A 645 1.55 -1.04 72.33
C ILE A 645 0.32 -1.78 71.80
N ASP A 646 -0.31 -1.21 70.78
CA ASP A 646 -1.46 -1.82 70.11
C ASP A 646 -1.06 -3.12 69.39
N GLY A 647 -1.87 -4.17 69.53
CA GLY A 647 -1.64 -5.48 68.92
C GLY A 647 -0.90 -6.48 69.82
N ALA A 648 -0.29 -7.51 69.22
CA ALA A 648 0.39 -8.58 69.95
C ALA A 648 1.84 -8.20 70.30
N VAL A 649 2.17 -8.30 71.59
CA VAL A 649 3.51 -8.04 72.13
C VAL A 649 3.93 -9.09 73.15
N VAL A 650 5.23 -9.32 73.23
CA VAL A 650 5.83 -10.24 74.19
C VAL A 650 6.34 -9.46 75.39
N LEU A 651 5.70 -9.65 76.54
CA LEU A 651 6.04 -8.94 77.78
C LEU A 651 7.21 -9.58 78.53
N GLN A 652 7.26 -10.91 78.53
CA GLN A 652 8.26 -11.68 79.27
C GLN A 652 8.47 -13.04 78.60
N ALA A 653 9.70 -13.53 78.65
CA ALA A 653 10.04 -14.91 78.29
C ALA A 653 10.92 -15.52 79.38
N VAL A 654 10.59 -16.74 79.81
CA VAL A 654 11.31 -17.50 80.82
C VAL A 654 11.70 -18.84 80.23
N ALA A 655 13.00 -19.10 80.19
CA ALA A 655 13.54 -20.39 79.74
C ALA A 655 13.80 -21.31 80.93
N SER A 656 13.45 -22.58 80.78
CA SER A 656 13.76 -23.65 81.73
C SER A 656 14.24 -24.90 81.00
N GLY A 657 15.06 -25.74 81.64
CA GLY A 657 15.63 -26.94 81.03
C GLY A 657 17.12 -26.83 80.73
N ASN A 658 17.60 -27.61 79.74
CA ASN A 658 19.03 -27.72 79.40
C ASN A 658 19.33 -27.07 78.03
N PRO A 659 20.58 -26.62 77.79
CA PRO A 659 21.02 -26.12 76.49
C PRO A 659 20.66 -27.07 75.34
N GLY A 660 20.07 -26.53 74.27
CA GLY A 660 19.62 -27.30 73.09
C GLY A 660 18.26 -28.01 73.23
N SER A 661 17.61 -27.93 74.39
CA SER A 661 16.27 -28.51 74.63
C SER A 661 15.47 -27.72 75.67
N TYR A 662 15.51 -26.39 75.56
CA TYR A 662 14.79 -25.51 76.48
C TYR A 662 13.27 -25.59 76.28
N ILE A 663 12.54 -25.36 77.37
CA ILE A 663 11.13 -25.01 77.38
C ILE A 663 11.07 -23.51 77.60
N LEU A 664 10.47 -22.79 76.66
CA LEU A 664 10.30 -21.35 76.75
C LEU A 664 8.84 -21.01 77.03
N GLU A 665 8.60 -20.35 78.16
CA GLU A 665 7.30 -19.85 78.58
C GLU A 665 7.25 -18.34 78.33
N THR A 666 6.27 -17.91 77.53
CA THR A 666 6.18 -16.54 77.00
C THR A 666 4.85 -15.92 77.42
N THR A 667 4.90 -14.76 78.08
CA THR A 667 3.72 -13.97 78.44
C THR A 667 3.45 -12.94 77.36
N ILE A 668 2.24 -12.99 76.80
CA ILE A 668 1.81 -12.22 75.64
C ILE A 668 0.66 -11.31 76.05
N GLN A 669 0.71 -10.07 75.58
CA GLN A 669 -0.43 -9.15 75.60
C GLN A 669 -0.90 -8.99 74.16
N SER A 670 -2.19 -9.10 73.94
CA SER A 670 -2.80 -8.92 72.63
C SER A 670 -4.21 -8.34 72.78
N ASP A 671 -4.65 -7.59 71.77
CA ASP A 671 -5.99 -6.99 71.74
C ASP A 671 -6.99 -7.92 71.04
N ASP A 672 -7.09 -9.15 71.52
CA ASP A 672 -7.95 -10.18 70.91
C ASP A 672 -9.43 -9.77 71.00
N GLN A 673 -10.12 -9.67 69.85
CA GLN A 673 -11.56 -9.34 69.75
C GLN A 673 -12.39 -10.48 69.14
N SER A 674 -11.78 -11.27 68.25
CA SER A 674 -12.43 -12.36 67.54
C SER A 674 -11.37 -13.31 66.95
N CYS A 675 -11.79 -14.40 66.31
CA CYS A 675 -10.84 -15.20 65.54
C CYS A 675 -10.14 -14.38 64.45
N GLU A 676 -10.80 -13.44 63.78
CA GLU A 676 -10.16 -12.59 62.75
C GLU A 676 -9.33 -11.43 63.34
N GLN A 677 -9.28 -11.28 64.68
CA GLN A 677 -8.52 -10.23 65.36
C GLN A 677 -7.93 -10.81 66.63
N ARG A 678 -6.81 -11.52 66.50
CA ARG A 678 -6.13 -12.21 67.59
C ARG A 678 -4.62 -12.34 67.37
N ALA A 679 -3.87 -12.69 68.41
CA ALA A 679 -2.50 -13.18 68.23
C ALA A 679 -2.49 -14.56 67.55
N ASP A 680 -1.82 -14.71 66.42
CA ASP A 680 -1.76 -15.97 65.66
C ASP A 680 -0.66 -16.91 66.19
N TRP A 681 0.49 -16.34 66.53
CA TRP A 681 1.64 -17.07 67.06
C TRP A 681 2.62 -16.13 67.76
N TRP A 682 3.55 -16.74 68.48
CA TRP A 682 4.80 -16.11 68.84
C TRP A 682 5.97 -16.98 68.39
N GLU A 683 7.10 -16.34 68.12
CA GLU A 683 8.24 -16.99 67.48
C GLU A 683 9.57 -16.54 68.04
N ILE A 684 10.57 -17.36 67.80
CA ILE A 684 11.96 -17.16 68.17
C ILE A 684 12.78 -17.13 66.88
N THR A 685 13.54 -16.07 66.68
CA THR A 685 14.39 -15.91 65.49
C THR A 685 15.84 -15.65 65.88
N THR A 686 16.76 -15.86 64.94
CA THR A 686 18.11 -15.29 65.01
C THR A 686 18.02 -13.76 64.88
N LEU A 687 19.14 -13.07 65.18
CA LEU A 687 19.26 -11.62 64.94
C LEU A 687 19.16 -11.26 63.44
N ASP A 688 19.50 -12.21 62.57
CA ASP A 688 19.41 -12.08 61.11
C ASP A 688 18.02 -12.47 60.58
N GLY A 689 17.07 -12.83 61.46
CA GLY A 689 15.68 -13.08 61.09
C GLY A 689 15.36 -14.50 60.64
N GLU A 690 16.25 -15.48 60.85
CA GLU A 690 15.96 -16.89 60.58
C GLU A 690 15.07 -17.49 61.69
N LEU A 691 14.05 -18.25 61.32
CA LEU A 691 13.15 -18.90 62.29
C LEU A 691 13.84 -20.06 63.01
N ILE A 692 13.90 -19.97 64.33
CA ILE A 692 14.41 -21.05 65.20
C ILE A 692 13.25 -21.93 65.66
N ALA A 693 12.19 -21.30 66.16
CA ALA A 693 11.00 -22.00 66.63
C ALA A 693 9.78 -21.08 66.58
N ARG A 694 8.60 -21.67 66.40
CA ARG A 694 7.31 -20.98 66.48
C ARG A 694 6.35 -21.76 67.35
N GLN A 695 5.51 -21.03 68.09
CA GLN A 695 4.37 -21.53 68.83
C GLN A 695 3.10 -20.88 68.29
N VAL A 696 2.30 -21.70 67.63
CA VAL A 696 1.00 -21.32 67.09
C VAL A 696 -0.05 -21.21 68.21
N LEU A 697 -0.97 -20.26 68.07
CA LEU A 697 -2.09 -20.00 68.96
C LEU A 697 -3.42 -20.21 68.21
N ASP A 698 -4.15 -21.26 68.56
CA ASP A 698 -5.37 -21.68 67.86
C ASP A 698 -6.66 -21.10 68.48
N THR A 699 -6.57 -20.16 69.43
CA THR A 699 -7.73 -19.61 70.17
C THR A 699 -7.54 -18.12 70.45
N ALA A 700 -8.62 -17.35 70.40
CA ALA A 700 -8.61 -15.94 70.79
C ALA A 700 -8.75 -15.77 72.31
N HIS A 701 -7.78 -15.10 72.95
CA HIS A 701 -7.68 -14.91 74.40
C HIS A 701 -8.41 -13.63 74.86
N ARG A 702 -9.70 -13.49 74.54
CA ARG A 702 -10.49 -12.26 74.80
C ARG A 702 -10.64 -11.91 76.29
N GLU A 703 -10.84 -12.93 77.12
CA GLU A 703 -11.16 -12.78 78.55
C GLU A 703 -9.93 -12.96 79.46
N GLU A 704 -8.77 -13.29 78.88
CA GLU A 704 -7.52 -13.55 79.59
C GLU A 704 -6.38 -12.73 78.97
N GLN A 705 -6.07 -11.59 79.57
CA GLN A 705 -4.96 -10.72 79.13
C GLN A 705 -4.18 -10.16 80.33
N PRO A 706 -2.83 -10.23 80.34
CA PRO A 706 -2.00 -11.01 79.41
C PRO A 706 -2.16 -12.52 79.65
N PHE A 707 -1.97 -13.34 78.62
CA PHE A 707 -1.97 -14.80 78.72
C PHE A 707 -0.56 -15.35 78.55
N THR A 708 -0.36 -16.60 78.95
CA THR A 708 0.95 -17.28 78.86
C THR A 708 0.86 -18.50 77.96
N SER A 709 1.86 -18.66 77.11
CA SER A 709 1.98 -19.78 76.16
C SER A 709 3.39 -20.36 76.23
N GLN A 710 3.52 -21.68 76.07
CA GLN A 710 4.79 -22.39 76.21
C GLN A 710 5.17 -23.12 74.93
N ARG A 711 6.48 -23.18 74.64
CA ARG A 711 7.06 -23.98 73.57
C ARG A 711 8.13 -24.91 74.10
N ASP A 712 7.94 -26.20 73.90
CA ASP A 712 8.92 -27.22 74.23
C ASP A 712 9.99 -27.39 73.14
N SER A 713 11.16 -27.90 73.53
CA SER A 713 12.23 -28.33 72.63
C SER A 713 12.82 -27.20 71.76
N VAL A 714 13.04 -26.04 72.36
CA VAL A 714 13.73 -24.91 71.73
C VAL A 714 15.24 -25.19 71.71
N ASN A 715 15.79 -25.37 70.51
CA ASN A 715 17.19 -25.70 70.30
C ASN A 715 18.05 -24.44 70.13
N ILE A 716 18.43 -23.83 71.27
CA ILE A 716 19.34 -22.68 71.33
C ILE A 716 20.46 -22.93 72.35
N ALA A 717 21.64 -22.35 72.12
CA ALA A 717 22.72 -22.35 73.11
C ALA A 717 22.39 -21.38 74.27
N ALA A 718 23.05 -21.54 75.42
CA ALA A 718 22.76 -20.73 76.60
C ALA A 718 23.11 -19.24 76.41
N ASP A 719 24.18 -18.97 75.67
CA ASP A 719 24.74 -17.65 75.37
C ASP A 719 24.27 -17.09 74.02
N GLN A 720 23.55 -17.88 73.22
CA GLN A 720 23.06 -17.45 71.91
C GLN A 720 22.00 -16.35 72.06
N GLU A 721 22.26 -15.20 71.44
CA GLU A 721 21.24 -14.14 71.33
C GLU A 721 20.17 -14.52 70.31
N VAL A 722 18.91 -14.33 70.72
CA VAL A 722 17.72 -14.54 69.90
C VAL A 722 16.73 -13.41 70.09
N LEU A 723 15.79 -13.30 69.15
CA LEU A 723 14.64 -12.40 69.22
C LEU A 723 13.36 -13.21 69.45
N ILE A 724 12.47 -12.70 70.30
CA ILE A 724 11.17 -13.30 70.59
C ILE A 724 10.09 -12.24 70.34
N ARG A 725 9.12 -12.55 69.50
CA ARG A 725 8.06 -11.60 69.11
C ARG A 725 6.73 -12.31 68.85
N ALA A 726 5.64 -11.56 68.84
CA ALA A 726 4.29 -12.05 68.60
C ALA A 726 3.70 -11.42 67.34
N HIS A 727 2.90 -12.22 66.62
CA HIS A 727 2.19 -11.80 65.42
C HIS A 727 0.70 -11.59 65.75
N PHE A 728 0.13 -10.49 65.27
CA PHE A 728 -1.29 -10.20 65.37
C PHE A 728 -1.97 -10.31 64.00
N HIS A 729 -3.07 -11.04 63.95
CA HIS A 729 -3.88 -11.20 62.76
C HIS A 729 -4.47 -9.84 62.33
N ASN A 730 -4.17 -9.41 61.11
CA ASN A 730 -4.70 -8.17 60.56
C ASN A 730 -5.04 -8.34 59.08
N ASP A 731 -6.30 -8.07 58.71
CA ASP A 731 -6.83 -8.21 57.34
C ASP A 731 -6.39 -7.08 56.37
N LEU A 732 -5.56 -6.15 56.82
CA LEU A 732 -5.10 -5.04 55.99
C LEU A 732 -3.96 -5.48 55.05
N GLU A 733 -4.28 -5.66 53.76
CA GLU A 733 -3.31 -5.96 52.70
C GLU A 733 -2.09 -5.01 52.75
N GLY A 734 -0.92 -5.57 53.06
CA GLY A 734 0.38 -4.86 53.02
C GLY A 734 0.88 -4.26 54.35
N SER A 735 0.15 -4.42 55.46
CA SER A 735 0.69 -4.17 56.80
C SER A 735 1.13 -5.48 57.47
N SER A 736 2.33 -5.51 58.03
CA SER A 736 2.77 -6.66 58.84
C SER A 736 1.93 -6.77 60.11
N GLY A 737 1.62 -8.00 60.50
CA GLY A 737 0.96 -8.28 61.78
C GLY A 737 1.91 -8.20 62.98
N TYR A 738 3.21 -7.99 62.77
CA TYR A 738 4.17 -7.74 63.84
C TYR A 738 4.13 -6.29 64.32
N SER A 739 4.12 -6.12 65.65
CA SER A 739 4.40 -4.82 66.26
C SER A 739 5.88 -4.46 66.12
N ASP A 740 6.26 -3.21 66.40
CA ASP A 740 7.66 -2.80 66.43
C ASP A 740 8.39 -3.22 67.72
N GLN A 741 7.84 -4.16 68.51
CA GLN A 741 8.42 -4.65 69.77
C GLN A 741 8.79 -6.13 69.71
N ALA A 742 9.95 -6.45 70.28
CA ALA A 742 10.40 -7.82 70.53
C ALA A 742 11.18 -7.89 71.85
N LEU A 743 11.41 -9.10 72.34
CA LEU A 743 12.43 -9.36 73.36
C LEU A 743 13.71 -9.85 72.69
N GLN A 744 14.85 -9.23 73.01
CA GLN A 744 16.18 -9.70 72.61
C GLN A 744 16.96 -10.19 73.83
N GLY A 745 17.68 -11.29 73.69
CA GLY A 745 18.60 -11.76 74.71
C GLY A 745 18.96 -13.22 74.56
N SER A 746 19.59 -13.77 75.59
CA SER A 746 19.95 -15.17 75.68
C SER A 746 19.41 -15.78 76.97
N VAL A 747 19.42 -17.10 77.08
CA VAL A 747 18.96 -17.78 78.30
C VAL A 747 19.84 -17.43 79.50
N GLU A 748 21.16 -17.32 79.30
CA GLU A 748 22.12 -16.91 80.33
C GLU A 748 22.04 -15.42 80.65
N GLY A 749 21.87 -14.57 79.62
CA GLY A 749 21.88 -13.11 79.76
C GLY A 749 20.52 -12.49 80.15
N GLY A 750 19.44 -13.27 80.05
CA GLY A 750 18.07 -12.78 80.17
C GLY A 750 17.59 -12.02 78.94
N PHE A 751 16.29 -11.76 78.89
CA PHE A 751 15.63 -11.09 77.78
C PHE A 751 15.23 -9.66 78.14
N LYS A 752 15.47 -8.72 77.23
CA LYS A 752 15.08 -7.30 77.36
C LYS A 752 14.24 -6.87 76.17
N SER A 753 13.31 -5.94 76.38
CA SER A 753 12.54 -5.37 75.28
C SER A 753 13.43 -4.54 74.36
N VAL A 754 13.24 -4.69 73.06
CA VAL A 754 13.88 -3.92 72.00
C VAL A 754 12.83 -3.47 70.99
N ARG A 755 13.15 -2.44 70.18
CA ARG A 755 12.31 -2.03 69.06
C ARG A 755 12.92 -2.50 67.75
N LEU A 756 12.11 -3.15 66.92
CA LEU A 756 12.48 -3.64 65.60
C LEU A 756 11.67 -2.90 64.52
N SER A 757 12.13 -2.96 63.28
CA SER A 757 11.24 -2.64 62.15
C SER A 757 10.06 -3.62 62.16
N PRO A 758 8.81 -3.18 62.00
CA PRO A 758 7.66 -4.07 61.81
C PRO A 758 7.84 -5.05 60.63
N ARG A 759 8.73 -4.74 59.68
CA ARG A 759 9.05 -5.61 58.53
C ARG A 759 10.25 -6.52 58.74
N PHE A 760 10.95 -6.41 59.86
CA PHE A 760 12.05 -7.31 60.19
C PHE A 760 11.56 -8.75 60.04
N ALA A 761 12.25 -9.59 59.28
CA ALA A 761 11.86 -10.98 59.03
C ALA A 761 10.36 -11.18 58.71
N GLY A 762 9.74 -10.27 57.94
CA GLY A 762 8.31 -10.33 57.64
C GLY A 762 7.90 -11.55 56.81
N TRP A 763 8.83 -12.14 56.06
CA TRP A 763 8.62 -13.37 55.29
C TRP A 763 8.19 -14.56 56.15
N LEU A 764 8.55 -14.54 57.44
CA LEU A 764 8.12 -15.52 58.41
C LEU A 764 6.60 -15.60 58.54
N GLU A 765 5.84 -14.55 58.22
CA GLU A 765 4.37 -14.61 58.18
C GLU A 765 3.83 -15.71 57.26
N SER A 766 4.60 -16.15 56.26
CA SER A 766 4.23 -17.22 55.33
C SER A 766 4.87 -18.58 55.60
N GLU A 767 5.81 -18.66 56.55
CA GLU A 767 6.54 -19.89 56.88
C GLU A 767 5.73 -20.83 57.76
N GLU A 768 5.94 -22.13 57.62
CA GLU A 768 5.32 -23.11 58.53
C GLU A 768 6.05 -23.14 59.89
N PRO A 769 5.36 -23.40 61.01
CA PRO A 769 3.95 -23.72 61.12
C PRO A 769 3.03 -22.50 61.04
N GLN A 770 1.93 -22.65 60.29
CA GLN A 770 0.83 -21.67 60.20
C GLN A 770 -0.32 -22.02 61.16
N PRO A 771 -1.12 -21.03 61.61
CA PRO A 771 -2.27 -21.26 62.46
C PRO A 771 -3.34 -22.08 61.74
N GLY A 772 -3.93 -23.03 62.47
CA GLY A 772 -5.02 -23.85 61.97
C GLY A 772 -6.36 -23.09 61.94
N GLN A 773 -7.46 -23.83 61.85
CA GLN A 773 -8.78 -23.24 62.09
C GLN A 773 -8.88 -22.78 63.55
N CYS A 774 -9.20 -21.49 63.74
CA CYS A 774 -9.42 -20.92 65.05
C CYS A 774 -10.58 -21.62 65.77
N ALA A 775 -10.37 -21.99 67.02
CA ALA A 775 -11.43 -22.38 67.93
C ALA A 775 -12.03 -21.11 68.58
N GLU A 776 -13.33 -20.89 68.39
CA GLU A 776 -14.07 -19.73 68.96
C GLU A 776 -14.25 -19.75 70.47
#